data_AF-A0A2T1EDC7-F1
#
_entry.id   AF-A0A2T1EDC7-F1
#
_cell.length_a   1.000
_cell.length_b   1.000
_cell.length_c   1.000
_cell.angle_alpha   90.00
_cell.angle_beta   90.00
_cell.angle_gamma   90.00
#
_symmetry.space_group_name_H-M   'P 1'
#
loop_
_entity.id
_entity.type
_entity.pdbx_description
1 polymer ?
#
loop_
_entity_poly.entity_id
_entity_poly.type
_entity_poly.pdbx_seq_one_letter_code
_entity_poly.pdbx_strand_id
1 'polypeptide(L)'
;MPPVPDPSLIAQDFPDLEAGLAALKQGDYKTAIAKLEAIPLPPDHALTVKAQLGLVAAYARTGQPLRAAALCQTLRQSDHPQLRAWAERSLISLTERHPELGDQLEAVGTETDAVQAAVAPRAQLASDDITGFTPLDPSTLSDLHATGDRRPSWELDAPLSQGADQPVKPTAATQSVAASESAASASDGNGVTARRQALSVDETAILSEGMIGRVRTSKPVAASGRARSQAQAVASDKPAQAVRGDQSTFYPTWRQAGRLKQGKAIGKVKLFRLLLLQAGTAVALFWMVQTIVYNAALYYSIALTKIPFLGLSRELFHPPVVSILVFLGILFVASRWLLDGLLTVGYGLQPLSLHKLAVYSPETAQSLQRFCRQQHIPIPALGVLPTAAPIAFSYGCLPHVTRTVVSQGLLEQLADDEIATVYASEIGHISRWDVPLLSLVTVLLQIPYTVYWLVSAWGNRKQAAISRVSASVLAAINYGVYALLRWVALWLSRQRVYYSDRVAIELTGNPNGLTRALLKIAIGTAKDVQTQKQTSYLLEGFDLLAPLGYRMATTLGSVYPHAPIESVLEWERTNPYRHWLAINNSHPPTGDRLHLLTHYARHWKLDTELEWGIERSAVSSQRSTRLTSQQWRTLLLQGAPFFGLVLGLAMAYLFATLGWVGWRAGINQLSWMYGDHALLRGLPLVGFSIGTFIRINPLFPDVPFSNTKAAGSSDSLVDLLKPADPVPVDGQTVQLEGQFLGRAEISNLLSQDLLLRTTTGIVRLHCLSNWGPIGNLFSQAVRPTDVLGQTIVVTGWFRHGATPWIDVDTIRTPGGRVSRSGHPVWSTILGAIAASWGIYLLFRGGAF
;
A
#
# COMPACT_ATOMS: atom_id res chain seq x y z
N MET A 1 -10.81 49.01 33.46
CA MET A 1 -11.14 49.07 32.02
C MET A 1 -9.91 48.70 31.22
N PRO A 2 -9.82 47.49 30.65
CA PRO A 2 -8.93 47.22 29.53
C PRO A 2 -9.53 47.82 28.24
N PRO A 3 -8.73 48.05 27.18
CA PRO A 3 -9.21 48.74 25.99
C PRO A 3 -10.20 47.86 25.22
N VAL A 4 -11.26 48.50 24.72
CA VAL A 4 -12.20 47.92 23.74
C VAL A 4 -11.39 47.57 22.48
N PRO A 5 -11.44 46.32 21.97
CA PRO A 5 -10.78 45.99 20.71
C PRO A 5 -11.52 46.65 19.54
N ASP A 6 -10.72 47.15 18.60
CA ASP A 6 -11.12 47.81 17.37
C ASP A 6 -12.08 46.91 16.54
N PRO A 7 -13.29 47.36 16.16
CA PRO A 7 -14.26 46.55 15.42
C PRO A 7 -13.79 46.11 14.02
N SER A 8 -12.66 46.63 13.52
CA SER A 8 -12.01 46.14 12.30
C SER A 8 -11.23 44.82 12.46
N LEU A 9 -11.01 44.34 13.69
CA LEU A 9 -10.26 43.10 13.95
C LEU A 9 -11.12 41.82 13.85
N ILE A 10 -12.45 41.92 13.89
CA ILE A 10 -13.35 40.74 13.83
C ILE A 10 -13.56 40.25 12.37
N ALA A 11 -13.30 41.10 11.38
CA ALA A 11 -13.51 40.79 9.96
C ALA A 11 -12.36 40.00 9.31
N GLN A 12 -11.19 39.87 9.97
CA GLN A 12 -10.01 39.25 9.35
C GLN A 12 -9.92 37.72 9.51
N ASP A 13 -10.76 37.11 10.34
CA ASP A 13 -10.54 35.72 10.77
C ASP A 13 -11.30 34.65 9.96
N PHE A 14 -12.23 34.99 9.05
CA PHE A 14 -13.00 33.98 8.29
C PHE A 14 -13.35 34.41 6.84
N PRO A 15 -12.38 34.42 5.91
CA PRO A 15 -12.61 34.83 4.52
C PRO A 15 -13.64 33.97 3.77
N ASP A 16 -13.78 32.68 4.13
CA ASP A 16 -14.74 31.78 3.48
C ASP A 16 -16.20 32.05 3.88
N LEU A 17 -16.46 32.59 5.09
CA LEU A 17 -17.81 32.98 5.52
C LEU A 17 -18.30 34.21 4.73
N GLU A 18 -17.46 35.23 4.61
CA GLU A 18 -17.80 36.43 3.84
C GLU A 18 -17.93 36.11 2.35
N ALA A 19 -17.03 35.29 1.80
CA ALA A 19 -17.12 34.83 0.42
C ALA A 19 -18.40 34.02 0.16
N GLY A 20 -18.78 33.14 1.09
CA GLY A 20 -20.01 32.35 1.00
C GLY A 20 -21.27 33.21 1.07
N LEU A 21 -21.33 34.17 1.99
CA LEU A 21 -22.45 35.10 2.13
C LEU A 21 -22.53 36.10 0.96
N ALA A 22 -21.39 36.53 0.41
CA ALA A 22 -21.32 37.37 -0.78
C ALA A 22 -21.82 36.62 -2.03
N ALA A 23 -21.40 35.36 -2.21
CA ALA A 23 -21.90 34.50 -3.29
C ALA A 23 -23.42 34.28 -3.18
N LEU A 24 -23.94 34.13 -1.96
CA LEU A 24 -25.38 34.02 -1.71
C LEU A 24 -26.15 35.27 -2.11
N LYS A 25 -25.61 36.47 -1.81
CA LYS A 25 -26.20 37.76 -2.26
C LYS A 25 -26.13 37.95 -3.77
N GLN A 26 -25.12 37.38 -4.43
CA GLN A 26 -24.94 37.43 -5.88
C GLN A 26 -25.80 36.40 -6.65
N GLY A 27 -26.52 35.52 -5.94
CA GLY A 27 -27.33 34.47 -6.55
C GLY A 27 -26.54 33.23 -7.00
N ASP A 28 -25.24 33.14 -6.69
CA ASP A 28 -24.43 31.95 -6.93
C ASP A 28 -24.54 30.97 -5.75
N TYR A 29 -25.67 30.27 -5.71
CA TYR A 29 -25.99 29.35 -4.61
C TYR A 29 -25.07 28.13 -4.55
N LYS A 30 -24.45 27.71 -5.66
CA LYS A 30 -23.54 26.55 -5.68
C LYS A 30 -22.22 26.87 -4.98
N THR A 31 -21.65 28.04 -5.29
CA THR A 31 -20.44 28.53 -4.62
C THR A 31 -20.72 28.86 -3.15
N ALA A 32 -21.90 29.41 -2.84
CA ALA A 32 -22.33 29.66 -1.47
C ALA A 32 -22.39 28.37 -0.63
N ILE A 33 -22.99 27.29 -1.15
CA ILE A 33 -23.05 26.00 -0.44
C ILE A 33 -21.64 25.45 -0.20
N ALA A 34 -20.81 25.38 -1.24
CA ALA A 34 -19.46 24.84 -1.14
C ALA A 34 -18.59 25.57 -0.11
N LYS A 35 -18.77 26.89 0.03
CA LYS A 35 -18.03 27.74 0.97
C LYS A 35 -18.59 27.68 2.39
N LEU A 36 -19.91 27.69 2.55
CA LEU A 36 -20.54 27.68 3.87
C LEU A 36 -20.51 26.30 4.54
N GLU A 37 -20.53 25.19 3.77
CA GLU A 37 -20.37 23.83 4.31
C GLU A 37 -18.94 23.54 4.79
N ALA A 38 -17.95 24.25 4.25
CA ALA A 38 -16.55 24.03 4.56
C ALA A 38 -16.13 24.59 5.94
N ILE A 39 -17.02 25.29 6.65
CA ILE A 39 -16.73 25.97 7.91
C ILE A 39 -16.88 24.99 9.09
N PRO A 40 -15.78 24.51 9.72
CA PRO A 40 -15.84 23.56 10.82
C PRO A 40 -15.74 24.34 12.13
N LEU A 41 -16.87 24.88 12.59
CA LEU A 41 -16.95 25.62 13.86
C LEU A 41 -17.91 24.92 14.83
N PRO A 42 -17.74 25.11 16.15
CA PRO A 42 -18.68 24.60 17.15
C PRO A 42 -20.11 25.03 16.83
N PRO A 43 -21.12 24.17 17.04
CA PRO A 43 -22.51 24.43 16.65
C PRO A 43 -23.10 25.70 17.29
N ASP A 44 -22.58 26.12 18.45
CA ASP A 44 -23.11 27.24 19.23
C ASP A 44 -22.35 28.57 19.02
N HIS A 45 -21.45 28.66 18.04
CA HIS A 45 -20.77 29.92 17.74
C HIS A 45 -21.62 30.81 16.81
N ALA A 46 -21.71 32.10 17.10
CA ALA A 46 -22.47 33.09 16.32
C ALA A 46 -22.16 33.09 14.81
N LEU A 47 -20.92 32.79 14.42
CA LEU A 47 -20.50 32.68 13.01
C LEU A 47 -21.04 31.40 12.34
N THR A 48 -21.10 30.30 13.08
CA THR A 48 -21.71 29.03 12.64
C THR A 48 -23.20 29.22 12.38
N VAL A 49 -23.89 29.95 13.26
CA VAL A 49 -25.32 30.27 13.08
C VAL A 49 -25.54 31.07 11.80
N LYS A 50 -24.69 32.08 11.52
CA LYS A 50 -24.76 32.84 10.26
C LYS A 50 -24.54 31.97 9.03
N ALA A 51 -23.58 31.05 9.06
CA ALA A 51 -23.32 30.12 7.98
C ALA A 51 -24.51 29.17 7.74
N GLN A 52 -25.08 28.62 8.81
CA GLN A 52 -26.23 27.72 8.79
C GLN A 52 -27.49 28.41 8.21
N LEU A 53 -27.77 29.65 8.61
CA LEU A 53 -28.86 30.44 8.04
C LEU A 53 -28.66 30.65 6.53
N GLY A 54 -27.44 30.95 6.10
CA GLY A 54 -27.09 31.05 4.67
C GLY A 54 -27.29 29.73 3.92
N LEU A 55 -26.91 28.60 4.52
CA LEU A 55 -27.12 27.28 3.93
C LEU A 55 -28.59 26.92 3.74
N VAL A 56 -29.46 27.21 4.71
CA VAL A 56 -30.92 26.98 4.54
C VAL A 56 -31.43 27.74 3.31
N ALA A 57 -31.06 29.02 3.18
CA ALA A 57 -31.52 29.85 2.07
C ALA A 57 -30.98 29.36 0.72
N ALA A 58 -29.71 28.94 0.66
CA ALA A 58 -29.12 28.39 -0.55
C ALA A 58 -29.77 27.05 -0.93
N TYR A 59 -29.99 26.15 0.04
CA TYR A 59 -30.61 24.85 -0.20
C TYR A 59 -32.05 24.95 -0.70
N ALA A 60 -32.84 25.85 -0.11
CA ALA A 60 -34.19 26.13 -0.55
C ALA A 60 -34.23 26.65 -2.00
N ARG A 61 -33.24 27.45 -2.44
CA ARG A 61 -33.16 28.01 -3.80
C ARG A 61 -32.59 27.04 -4.84
N THR A 62 -31.78 26.07 -4.43
CA THR A 62 -31.16 25.06 -5.33
C THR A 62 -32.00 23.81 -5.59
N GLY A 63 -33.24 23.74 -5.06
CA GLY A 63 -34.11 22.58 -5.23
C GLY A 63 -33.73 21.38 -4.34
N GLN A 64 -33.13 21.63 -3.17
CA GLN A 64 -32.83 20.59 -2.17
C GLN A 64 -33.63 20.82 -0.86
N PRO A 65 -34.97 20.75 -0.91
CA PRO A 65 -35.83 21.13 0.21
C PRO A 65 -35.68 20.22 1.43
N LEU A 66 -35.32 18.94 1.24
CA LEU A 66 -35.10 17.99 2.34
C LEU A 66 -33.89 18.35 3.20
N ARG A 67 -32.78 18.82 2.58
CA ARG A 67 -31.60 19.28 3.33
C ARG A 67 -31.86 20.58 4.07
N ALA A 68 -32.61 21.49 3.45
CA ALA A 68 -33.05 22.73 4.11
C ALA A 68 -33.93 22.40 5.33
N ALA A 69 -34.88 21.48 5.19
CA ALA A 69 -35.78 21.07 6.26
C ALA A 69 -35.06 20.33 7.40
N ALA A 70 -34.14 19.41 7.09
CA ALA A 70 -33.31 18.74 8.09
C ALA A 70 -32.47 19.75 8.90
N LEU A 71 -31.89 20.75 8.22
CA LEU A 71 -31.12 21.79 8.89
C LEU A 71 -32.02 22.68 9.77
N CYS A 72 -33.24 23.04 9.31
CA CYS A 72 -34.24 23.70 10.16
C CYS A 72 -34.64 22.86 11.39
N GLN A 73 -34.75 21.54 11.27
CA GLN A 73 -35.02 20.66 12.42
C GLN A 73 -33.91 20.69 13.46
N THR A 74 -32.64 20.67 13.02
CA THR A 74 -31.49 20.81 13.94
C THR A 74 -31.49 22.19 14.61
N LEU A 75 -31.77 23.27 13.87
CA LEU A 75 -31.83 24.64 14.40
C LEU A 75 -32.97 24.85 15.42
N ARG A 76 -34.05 24.06 15.33
CA ARG A 76 -35.16 24.09 16.31
C ARG A 76 -34.69 23.66 17.72
N GLN A 77 -33.65 22.84 17.81
CA GLN A 77 -33.10 22.35 19.07
C GLN A 77 -32.12 23.34 19.74
N SER A 78 -31.79 24.46 19.10
CA SER A 78 -30.88 25.47 19.63
C SER A 78 -31.42 26.20 20.87
N ASP A 79 -30.53 26.66 21.76
CA ASP A 79 -30.88 27.41 22.98
C ASP A 79 -31.29 28.88 22.72
N HIS A 80 -31.15 29.36 21.47
CA HIS A 80 -31.49 30.73 21.08
C HIS A 80 -32.98 30.87 20.69
N PRO A 81 -33.79 31.66 21.41
CA PRO A 81 -35.24 31.74 21.18
C PRO A 81 -35.61 32.35 19.82
N GLN A 82 -34.84 33.31 19.31
CA GLN A 82 -35.08 33.91 17.99
C GLN A 82 -34.77 32.95 16.83
N LEU A 83 -33.69 32.17 16.95
CA LEU A 83 -33.28 31.19 15.95
C LEU A 83 -34.28 30.03 15.87
N ARG A 84 -34.78 29.58 17.03
CA ARG A 84 -35.86 28.60 17.12
C ARG A 84 -37.13 29.08 16.42
N ALA A 85 -37.59 30.30 16.72
CA ALA A 85 -38.78 30.87 16.10
C ALA A 85 -38.64 31.05 14.58
N TRP A 86 -37.44 31.42 14.10
CA TRP A 86 -37.15 31.52 12.67
C TRP A 86 -37.14 30.15 11.99
N ALA A 87 -36.53 29.14 12.62
CA ALA A 87 -36.47 27.78 12.08
C ALA A 87 -37.85 27.14 11.99
N GLU A 88 -38.71 27.35 12.99
CA GLU A 88 -40.10 26.89 12.98
C GLU A 88 -40.92 27.51 11.84
N ARG A 89 -40.83 28.84 11.66
CA ARG A 89 -41.51 29.53 10.55
C ARG A 89 -41.01 29.08 9.18
N SER A 90 -39.70 28.89 9.05
CA SER A 90 -39.08 28.44 7.80
C SER A 90 -39.47 27.01 7.46
N LEU A 91 -39.55 26.13 8.47
CA LEU A 91 -40.00 24.76 8.30
C LEU A 91 -41.48 24.71 7.87
N ILE A 92 -42.36 25.49 8.49
CA ILE A 92 -43.77 25.59 8.09
C ILE A 92 -43.87 26.01 6.62
N SER A 93 -43.16 27.07 6.23
CA SER A 93 -43.18 27.58 4.86
C SER A 93 -42.59 26.61 3.82
N LEU A 94 -41.62 25.77 4.21
CA LEU A 94 -41.05 24.73 3.36
C LEU A 94 -42.01 23.54 3.20
N THR A 95 -42.66 23.10 4.28
CA THR A 95 -43.64 22.01 4.26
C THR A 95 -44.91 22.40 3.51
N GLU A 96 -45.35 23.66 3.61
CA GLU A 96 -46.46 24.19 2.80
C GLU A 96 -46.14 24.18 1.29
N ARG A 97 -44.88 24.42 0.93
CA ARG A 97 -44.43 24.40 -0.48
C ARG A 97 -44.12 23.00 -1.02
N HIS A 98 -43.74 22.07 -0.15
CA HIS A 98 -43.35 20.70 -0.49
C HIS A 98 -44.02 19.70 0.49
N PRO A 99 -45.27 19.29 0.22
CA PRO A 99 -46.03 18.39 1.10
C PRO A 99 -45.33 17.04 1.31
N GLU A 100 -44.53 16.59 0.34
CA GLU A 100 -43.75 15.34 0.38
C GLU A 100 -42.66 15.30 1.46
N LEU A 101 -42.32 16.43 2.09
CA LEU A 101 -41.32 16.50 3.17
C LEU A 101 -41.82 15.89 4.49
N GLY A 102 -43.14 15.91 4.75
CA GLY A 102 -43.71 15.41 6.00
C GLY A 102 -43.36 13.94 6.24
N ASP A 103 -43.61 13.10 5.23
CA ASP A 103 -43.35 11.66 5.28
C ASP A 103 -41.85 11.33 5.30
N GLN A 104 -41.02 12.14 4.62
CA GLN A 104 -39.57 11.91 4.52
C GLN A 104 -38.82 12.31 5.79
N LEU A 105 -39.32 13.29 6.54
CA LEU A 105 -38.69 13.75 7.79
C LEU A 105 -38.97 12.80 8.97
N GLU A 106 -40.12 12.10 8.99
CA GLU A 106 -40.38 11.04 9.98
C GLU A 106 -39.44 9.83 9.80
N ALA A 107 -39.04 9.52 8.57
CA ALA A 107 -38.09 8.45 8.28
C ALA A 107 -36.64 8.80 8.73
N VAL A 108 -36.25 10.08 8.71
CA VAL A 108 -34.91 10.54 9.10
C VAL A 108 -34.78 10.71 10.62
N GLY A 109 -35.87 11.00 11.34
CA GLY A 109 -35.88 11.14 12.80
C GLY A 109 -35.37 9.90 13.56
N THR A 110 -35.53 8.71 13.01
CA THR A 110 -35.08 7.45 13.64
C THR A 110 -33.57 7.19 13.57
N GLU A 111 -32.83 7.87 12.68
CA GLU A 111 -31.37 7.76 12.59
C GLU A 111 -30.63 8.83 13.42
N THR A 112 -31.27 9.97 13.72
CA THR A 112 -30.62 11.11 14.40
C THR A 112 -30.61 11.00 15.93
N ASP A 113 -31.60 10.31 16.52
CA ASP A 113 -31.70 10.11 17.97
C ASP A 113 -30.58 9.23 18.55
N ALA A 114 -29.87 8.46 17.71
CA ALA A 114 -28.71 7.66 18.12
C ALA A 114 -27.41 8.48 18.22
N VAL A 115 -27.37 9.70 17.67
CA VAL A 115 -26.16 10.54 17.62
C VAL A 115 -26.08 11.55 18.78
N GLN A 116 -27.19 11.79 19.50
CA GLN A 116 -27.26 12.82 20.54
C GLN A 116 -27.02 12.34 21.99
N ALA A 117 -26.76 11.06 22.22
CA ALA A 117 -26.58 10.51 23.57
C ALA A 117 -25.16 10.67 24.18
N ALA A 118 -24.28 11.51 23.61
CA ALA A 118 -22.87 11.54 24.00
C ALA A 118 -22.28 12.94 24.24
N VAL A 119 -22.95 13.87 24.94
CA VAL A 119 -22.27 15.06 25.52
C VAL A 119 -22.97 15.55 26.80
N ALA A 120 -22.23 15.74 27.88
CA ALA A 120 -22.60 16.51 29.09
C ALA A 120 -21.36 17.24 29.64
N PRO A 121 -21.46 18.32 30.46
CA PRO A 121 -22.54 19.30 30.65
C PRO A 121 -22.16 20.73 30.18
N ARG A 122 -23.19 21.57 30.02
CA ARG A 122 -23.17 22.98 29.56
C ARG A 122 -22.44 23.93 30.50
N ALA A 123 -21.60 24.81 29.93
CA ALA A 123 -21.10 26.03 30.57
C ALA A 123 -21.85 27.27 30.02
N GLN A 124 -22.45 28.05 30.91
CA GLN A 124 -23.06 29.34 30.59
C GLN A 124 -21.97 30.39 30.36
N LEU A 125 -22.00 31.07 29.21
CA LEU A 125 -21.22 32.29 28.97
C LEU A 125 -22.08 33.34 28.25
N ALA A 126 -21.79 34.58 28.63
CA ALA A 126 -22.69 35.72 28.65
C ALA A 126 -23.04 36.31 27.28
N SER A 127 -24.13 37.07 27.31
CA SER A 127 -24.66 37.96 26.29
C SER A 127 -23.59 38.88 25.68
N ASP A 128 -23.38 38.76 24.36
CA ASP A 128 -22.86 39.86 23.53
C ASP A 128 -23.62 39.89 22.20
N ASP A 129 -23.95 41.11 21.79
CA ASP A 129 -24.82 41.53 20.68
C ASP A 129 -24.53 40.84 19.33
N ILE A 130 -25.54 40.15 18.76
CA ILE A 130 -25.54 39.66 17.36
C ILE A 130 -26.55 40.46 16.52
N THR A 131 -26.74 41.74 16.84
CA THR A 131 -27.64 42.65 16.11
C THR A 131 -26.91 43.29 14.92
N GLY A 132 -26.65 42.47 13.90
CA GLY A 132 -26.08 42.95 12.62
C GLY A 132 -26.65 42.26 11.38
N PHE A 133 -27.71 41.46 11.53
CA PHE A 133 -28.34 40.75 10.43
C PHE A 133 -29.85 40.95 10.50
N THR A 134 -30.38 41.83 9.65
CA THR A 134 -31.79 41.86 9.29
C THR A 134 -32.04 40.67 8.35
N PRO A 135 -32.83 39.66 8.75
CA PRO A 135 -33.18 38.57 7.85
C PRO A 135 -33.92 39.16 6.64
N LEU A 136 -33.55 38.70 5.44
CA LEU A 136 -34.30 39.01 4.23
C LEU A 136 -35.76 38.59 4.44
N ASP A 137 -36.66 39.53 4.20
CA ASP A 137 -38.10 39.35 4.39
C ASP A 137 -38.59 38.20 3.48
N PRO A 138 -39.27 37.17 4.02
CA PRO A 138 -39.78 36.04 3.24
C PRO A 138 -40.75 36.42 2.12
N SER A 139 -41.23 37.67 2.10
CA SER A 139 -41.99 38.27 0.99
C SER A 139 -41.22 38.34 -0.34
N THR A 140 -39.88 38.31 -0.32
CA THR A 140 -39.03 38.31 -1.53
C THR A 140 -38.89 36.94 -2.22
N LEU A 141 -39.58 35.92 -1.71
CA LEU A 141 -39.75 34.62 -2.36
C LEU A 141 -41.00 34.57 -3.26
N SER A 142 -41.83 35.61 -3.24
CA SER A 142 -43.15 35.63 -3.90
C SER A 142 -43.16 36.24 -5.30
N ASP A 143 -42.11 36.94 -5.73
CA ASP A 143 -42.08 37.63 -7.03
C ASP A 143 -41.22 36.90 -8.06
N LEU A 144 -41.85 35.99 -8.82
CA LEU A 144 -41.56 35.63 -10.22
C LEU A 144 -42.51 34.50 -10.67
N HIS A 145 -43.82 34.80 -10.66
CA HIS A 145 -44.81 34.03 -11.43
C HIS A 145 -45.78 34.94 -12.20
N ALA A 146 -45.24 36.04 -12.75
CA ALA A 146 -45.96 36.91 -13.68
C ALA A 146 -45.04 37.41 -14.80
N THR A 147 -44.57 36.50 -15.66
CA THR A 147 -44.22 36.77 -17.07
C THR A 147 -44.06 35.42 -17.78
N GLY A 148 -45.19 34.74 -17.99
CA GLY A 148 -45.33 33.82 -19.12
C GLY A 148 -45.48 34.62 -20.42
N ASP A 149 -45.07 34.00 -21.53
CA ASP A 149 -45.14 34.48 -22.92
C ASP A 149 -44.13 35.54 -23.38
N ARG A 150 -43.03 35.03 -23.98
CA ARG A 150 -42.53 35.46 -25.30
C ARG A 150 -41.58 34.38 -25.88
N ARG A 151 -42.02 33.68 -26.93
CA ARG A 151 -41.14 33.01 -27.91
C ARG A 151 -40.65 34.06 -28.94
N PRO A 152 -39.43 33.91 -29.49
CA PRO A 152 -39.28 33.50 -30.91
C PRO A 152 -38.03 32.60 -31.15
N SER A 153 -38.15 31.41 -31.74
CA SER A 153 -38.16 31.04 -33.18
C SER A 153 -36.77 30.82 -33.82
N TRP A 154 -36.44 29.57 -34.17
CA TRP A 154 -35.98 29.20 -35.54
C TRP A 154 -35.87 27.67 -35.69
N GLU A 155 -36.54 27.16 -36.74
CA GLU A 155 -36.50 25.80 -37.29
C GLU A 155 -35.49 25.70 -38.45
N LEU A 156 -35.16 24.46 -38.84
CA LEU A 156 -34.22 24.03 -39.89
C LEU A 156 -34.62 24.46 -41.32
N ASP A 157 -33.64 24.66 -42.21
CA ASP A 157 -33.51 24.03 -43.55
C ASP A 157 -32.25 24.49 -44.35
N ALA A 158 -31.67 23.57 -45.14
CA ALA A 158 -30.44 23.70 -45.98
C ALA A 158 -30.73 24.40 -47.36
N PRO A 159 -29.80 24.63 -48.36
CA PRO A 159 -28.70 23.77 -48.84
C PRO A 159 -27.43 24.44 -49.46
N LEU A 160 -26.55 23.58 -50.01
CA LEU A 160 -25.27 23.74 -50.74
C LEU A 160 -25.17 24.87 -51.80
N SER A 161 -23.95 25.43 -51.97
CA SER A 161 -23.40 25.81 -53.29
C SER A 161 -21.85 25.83 -53.31
N GLN A 162 -21.30 25.37 -54.45
CA GLN A 162 -19.88 25.31 -54.83
C GLN A 162 -19.49 26.57 -55.64
N GLY A 163 -18.19 26.93 -55.67
CA GLY A 163 -17.57 27.49 -56.88
C GLY A 163 -16.55 28.64 -56.74
N ALA A 164 -15.31 28.33 -57.13
CA ALA A 164 -14.36 29.11 -57.94
C ALA A 164 -13.41 30.18 -57.30
N ASP A 165 -12.09 29.91 -57.46
CA ASP A 165 -11.01 30.73 -58.10
C ASP A 165 -10.88 32.24 -57.72
N GLN A 166 -9.72 32.89 -57.49
CA GLN A 166 -8.25 32.70 -57.58
C GLN A 166 -7.62 34.08 -57.14
N PRO A 167 -6.31 34.44 -57.34
CA PRO A 167 -5.10 34.09 -56.58
C PRO A 167 -4.22 35.34 -56.19
N VAL A 168 -2.89 35.14 -55.95
CA VAL A 168 -1.74 36.11 -55.96
C VAL A 168 -1.34 36.68 -54.57
N LYS A 169 -0.09 36.65 -54.05
CA LYS A 169 1.27 36.21 -54.46
C LYS A 169 2.17 36.05 -53.19
N PRO A 170 3.37 35.42 -53.29
CA PRO A 170 4.25 35.05 -52.17
C PRO A 170 5.61 35.80 -52.14
N THR A 171 6.33 35.66 -51.01
CA THR A 171 7.79 35.91 -50.86
C THR A 171 8.29 34.89 -49.80
N ALA A 172 8.98 33.78 -50.15
CA ALA A 172 10.43 33.62 -50.36
C ALA A 172 11.28 34.09 -49.15
N ALA A 173 12.30 33.40 -48.60
CA ALA A 173 13.11 32.22 -48.95
C ALA A 173 13.71 31.67 -47.61
N THR A 174 14.24 30.45 -47.46
CA THR A 174 15.62 30.01 -47.82
C THR A 174 15.73 28.52 -47.36
N GLN A 175 15.93 27.51 -48.22
CA GLN A 175 17.19 26.79 -48.56
C GLN A 175 18.14 26.49 -47.37
N SER A 176 18.91 25.40 -47.25
CA SER A 176 19.00 24.05 -47.83
C SER A 176 20.30 23.40 -47.27
N VAL A 177 20.23 22.13 -46.85
CA VAL A 177 21.14 21.01 -47.24
C VAL A 177 22.62 20.95 -46.75
N ALA A 178 22.94 19.74 -46.23
CA ALA A 178 24.17 18.90 -46.27
C ALA A 178 25.54 19.31 -45.68
N ALA A 179 25.95 18.49 -44.70
CA ALA A 179 27.16 17.64 -44.56
C ALA A 179 28.56 18.04 -45.14
N SER A 180 29.58 17.94 -44.28
CA SER A 180 30.95 17.35 -44.44
C SER A 180 31.89 17.91 -43.34
N GLU A 181 32.49 17.10 -42.46
CA GLU A 181 33.82 16.43 -42.48
C GLU A 181 35.08 17.27 -42.12
N SER A 182 35.83 16.75 -41.13
CA SER A 182 37.30 16.76 -40.92
C SER A 182 38.05 17.93 -40.20
N ALA A 183 38.65 17.54 -39.05
CA ALA A 183 40.06 17.60 -38.61
C ALA A 183 40.91 18.91 -38.41
N ALA A 184 41.69 18.85 -37.30
CA ALA A 184 42.96 19.54 -36.93
C ALA A 184 42.89 21.04 -36.52
N SER A 185 43.72 21.65 -35.66
CA SER A 185 44.66 21.32 -34.55
C SER A 185 45.31 22.66 -34.09
N ALA A 186 45.84 22.74 -32.84
CA ALA A 186 46.69 23.81 -32.23
C ALA A 186 45.97 25.09 -31.71
N SER A 187 46.39 25.81 -30.65
CA SER A 187 47.29 25.66 -29.48
C SER A 187 47.09 26.90 -28.58
N ASP A 188 47.63 26.87 -27.35
CA ASP A 188 47.76 27.96 -26.33
C ASP A 188 46.49 28.33 -25.54
N GLY A 189 46.47 28.55 -24.22
CA GLY A 189 47.45 28.53 -23.13
C GLY A 189 46.77 29.07 -21.85
N ASN A 190 47.28 28.68 -20.66
CA ASN A 190 46.98 29.18 -19.31
C ASN A 190 45.69 28.78 -18.55
N GLY A 191 45.78 27.63 -17.87
CA GLY A 191 45.87 27.55 -16.39
C GLY A 191 44.87 28.29 -15.50
N VAL A 192 43.83 27.58 -15.02
CA VAL A 192 43.38 27.57 -13.61
C VAL A 192 42.81 26.18 -13.30
N THR A 193 43.55 25.37 -12.54
CA THR A 193 43.10 24.06 -12.05
C THR A 193 42.11 24.20 -10.91
N ALA A 194 40.82 24.31 -11.22
CA ALA A 194 39.74 24.00 -10.28
C ALA A 194 39.44 22.50 -10.37
N ARG A 195 39.92 21.77 -9.36
CA ARG A 195 39.73 20.33 -9.17
C ARG A 195 38.22 20.02 -9.03
N ARG A 196 37.54 19.71 -10.15
CA ARG A 196 36.25 19.02 -10.14
C ARG A 196 36.47 17.64 -9.50
N GLN A 197 36.21 17.53 -8.21
CA GLN A 197 35.88 16.24 -7.61
C GLN A 197 34.53 15.81 -8.19
N ALA A 198 34.58 15.06 -9.29
CA ALA A 198 33.51 14.17 -9.66
C ALA A 198 33.43 13.11 -8.54
N LEU A 199 32.55 13.34 -7.58
CA LEU A 199 32.05 12.27 -6.71
C LEU A 199 31.36 11.27 -7.65
N SER A 200 32.08 10.21 -8.02
CA SER A 200 31.47 8.98 -8.48
C SER A 200 30.72 8.39 -7.29
N VAL A 201 29.50 8.91 -7.06
CA VAL A 201 28.63 8.45 -5.98
C VAL A 201 28.23 7.01 -6.26
N ASP A 202 28.24 6.23 -5.20
CA ASP A 202 28.02 4.79 -5.12
C ASP A 202 26.58 4.37 -5.53
N GLU A 203 26.16 4.66 -6.77
CA GLU A 203 24.94 4.12 -7.41
C GLU A 203 24.96 2.59 -7.47
N THR A 204 26.16 2.00 -7.43
CA THR A 204 26.33 0.55 -7.34
C THR A 204 25.96 0.02 -5.97
N ALA A 205 26.24 0.71 -4.86
CA ALA A 205 26.04 0.18 -3.50
C ALA A 205 24.57 -0.19 -3.22
N ILE A 206 23.61 0.67 -3.55
CA ILE A 206 22.19 0.41 -3.31
C ILE A 206 21.67 -0.76 -4.18
N LEU A 207 22.23 -0.92 -5.39
CA LEU A 207 21.91 -2.05 -6.26
C LEU A 207 22.80 -3.29 -6.02
N SER A 208 23.90 -3.19 -5.26
CA SER A 208 24.94 -4.23 -5.06
C SER A 208 25.05 -4.75 -3.64
N GLU A 209 24.46 -4.12 -2.64
CA GLU A 209 24.52 -4.57 -1.23
C GLU A 209 23.64 -5.80 -0.95
N GLY A 210 23.04 -6.39 -1.98
CA GLY A 210 22.64 -7.79 -2.00
C GLY A 210 23.83 -8.69 -2.35
N MET A 211 24.58 -9.13 -1.32
CA MET A 211 25.55 -10.25 -1.33
C MET A 211 27.01 -10.01 -1.77
N ILE A 212 27.90 -10.29 -0.80
CA ILE A 212 29.32 -10.71 -0.87
C ILE A 212 30.35 -9.61 -1.13
N GLY A 213 31.11 -9.30 -0.06
CA GLY A 213 32.22 -8.37 -0.09
C GLY A 213 33.56 -8.98 -0.48
N ARG A 214 34.43 -8.15 -1.05
CA ARG A 214 35.86 -8.06 -0.74
C ARG A 214 36.45 -6.86 -1.46
N VAL A 215 36.97 -5.90 -0.70
CA VAL A 215 38.01 -4.99 -1.20
C VAL A 215 39.21 -5.10 -0.26
N ARG A 216 40.37 -5.35 -0.86
CA ARG A 216 41.69 -5.50 -0.21
C ARG A 216 42.05 -4.22 0.54
N THR A 217 42.43 -4.38 1.81
CA THR A 217 42.94 -3.31 2.68
C THR A 217 44.40 -2.99 2.34
N SER A 218 44.71 -1.74 2.01
CA SER A 218 46.05 -1.18 2.23
C SER A 218 46.16 -0.68 3.67
N LYS A 219 47.26 -1.04 4.34
CA LYS A 219 47.58 -0.75 5.75
C LYS A 219 47.53 0.76 6.06
N PRO A 220 47.03 1.19 7.24
CA PRO A 220 47.41 2.47 7.81
C PRO A 220 48.61 2.32 8.75
N VAL A 221 49.50 3.29 8.64
CA VAL A 221 50.69 3.52 9.47
C VAL A 221 50.25 3.93 10.89
N ALA A 222 50.94 3.37 11.88
CA ALA A 222 50.72 3.64 13.30
C ALA A 222 51.20 5.04 13.69
N ALA A 223 50.37 5.76 14.45
CA ALA A 223 50.81 6.86 15.29
C ALA A 223 50.22 6.67 16.69
N SER A 224 51.12 6.36 17.63
CA SER A 224 50.89 6.21 19.05
C SER A 224 50.73 7.57 19.73
N GLY A 225 49.75 7.70 20.63
CA GLY A 225 49.64 8.87 21.50
C GLY A 225 48.59 8.66 22.57
N ARG A 226 48.97 8.01 23.68
CA ARG A 226 48.18 7.97 24.92
C ARG A 226 48.23 9.35 25.57
N ALA A 227 47.08 9.95 25.83
CA ALA A 227 46.93 10.96 26.89
C ALA A 227 45.55 10.78 27.55
N ARG A 228 45.59 10.31 28.80
CA ARG A 228 44.49 10.41 29.77
C ARG A 228 44.43 11.86 30.24
N SER A 229 43.26 12.50 30.19
CA SER A 229 42.97 13.62 31.08
C SER A 229 41.54 13.51 31.61
N GLN A 230 41.45 13.41 32.93
CA GLN A 230 40.26 13.68 33.72
C GLN A 230 39.90 15.17 33.63
N ALA A 231 38.63 15.50 33.50
CA ALA A 231 38.05 16.79 33.92
C ALA A 231 36.54 16.56 34.13
N GLN A 232 36.12 16.35 35.38
CA GLN A 232 35.51 17.36 36.25
C GLN A 232 34.13 17.83 35.77
N ALA A 233 33.11 17.25 36.41
CA ALA A 233 31.73 17.68 36.35
C ALA A 233 31.57 19.01 37.10
N VAL A 234 31.05 20.02 36.40
CA VAL A 234 30.51 21.24 37.02
C VAL A 234 28.99 21.11 36.96
N ALA A 235 28.38 20.96 38.13
CA ALA A 235 26.94 20.96 38.32
C ALA A 235 26.42 22.39 38.18
N SER A 236 25.47 22.61 37.25
CA SER A 236 24.64 23.81 37.21
C SER A 236 23.22 23.43 37.61
N ASP A 237 22.86 23.76 38.86
CA ASP A 237 21.50 23.74 39.38
C ASP A 237 20.65 24.78 38.64
N LYS A 238 19.68 24.31 37.86
CA LYS A 238 18.45 25.04 37.57
C LYS A 238 17.29 24.06 37.67
N PRO A 239 16.24 24.36 38.47
CA PRO A 239 15.13 23.45 38.64
C PRO A 239 14.40 23.27 37.30
N ALA A 240 14.28 22.01 36.89
CA ALA A 240 13.50 21.60 35.73
C ALA A 240 12.04 21.98 35.96
N GLN A 241 11.61 23.09 35.35
CA GLN A 241 10.20 23.27 35.05
C GLN A 241 9.79 22.11 34.15
N ALA A 242 8.99 21.20 34.71
CA ALA A 242 8.29 20.17 33.96
C ALA A 242 7.35 20.87 32.98
N VAL A 243 7.85 21.12 31.77
CA VAL A 243 7.01 21.37 30.60
C VAL A 243 6.20 20.09 30.43
N ARG A 244 4.95 20.09 30.91
CA ARG A 244 3.94 19.16 30.39
C ARG A 244 3.97 19.36 28.88
N GLY A 245 4.51 18.36 28.18
CA GLY A 245 4.46 18.32 26.72
C GLY A 245 2.98 18.33 26.34
N ASP A 246 2.52 19.48 25.89
CA ASP A 246 1.27 19.59 25.15
C ASP A 246 1.45 18.67 23.93
N GLN A 247 0.55 17.71 23.74
CA GLN A 247 0.58 16.83 22.58
C GLN A 247 0.30 17.70 21.36
N SER A 248 1.36 18.22 20.73
CA SER A 248 1.25 19.00 19.50
C SER A 248 0.52 18.16 18.45
N THR A 249 -0.73 18.49 18.18
CA THR A 249 -1.55 17.83 17.15
C THR A 249 -0.81 17.92 15.82
N PHE A 250 -0.43 16.78 15.25
CA PHE A 250 0.22 16.72 13.95
C PHE A 250 -0.79 17.04 12.85
N TYR A 251 -0.50 18.04 12.03
CA TYR A 251 -1.30 18.37 10.86
C TYR A 251 -0.55 17.96 9.58
N PRO A 252 -1.03 16.95 8.83
CA PRO A 252 -0.38 16.55 7.58
C PRO A 252 -0.46 17.69 6.56
N THR A 253 0.70 18.15 6.08
CA THR A 253 0.79 19.20 5.06
C THR A 253 1.66 18.73 3.89
N TRP A 254 1.20 19.01 2.67
CA TRP A 254 1.99 18.78 1.46
C TRP A 254 2.83 20.02 1.20
N ARG A 255 4.14 19.85 1.06
CA ARG A 255 5.06 20.97 0.79
C ARG A 255 4.94 21.48 -0.63
N GLN A 256 4.39 20.64 -1.53
CA GLN A 256 4.30 20.94 -2.96
C GLN A 256 5.66 21.32 -3.54
N ALA A 257 6.70 20.57 -3.13
CA ALA A 257 8.07 20.83 -3.53
C ALA A 257 8.22 20.78 -5.06
N GLY A 258 9.09 21.65 -5.57
CA GLY A 258 9.21 21.94 -7.00
C GLY A 258 9.69 20.76 -7.85
N ARG A 259 9.71 20.99 -9.17
CA ARG A 259 10.13 20.01 -10.19
C ARG A 259 10.97 20.66 -11.27
N LEU A 260 11.66 19.85 -12.07
CA LEU A 260 12.25 20.35 -13.31
C LEU A 260 11.15 20.63 -14.35
N LYS A 261 11.32 21.71 -15.12
CA LYS A 261 10.40 22.05 -16.24
C LYS A 261 10.42 20.99 -17.35
N GLN A 262 11.54 20.29 -17.49
CA GLN A 262 11.71 19.21 -18.44
C GLN A 262 12.47 18.06 -17.78
N GLY A 263 12.07 16.84 -18.13
CA GLY A 263 12.77 15.63 -17.73
C GLY A 263 14.24 15.67 -18.13
N LYS A 264 15.10 15.19 -17.23
CA LYS A 264 16.56 15.15 -17.42
C LYS A 264 17.05 13.74 -17.16
N ALA A 265 17.98 13.24 -17.98
CA ALA A 265 18.58 11.93 -17.74
C ALA A 265 19.47 11.93 -16.48
N ILE A 266 19.38 10.88 -15.66
CA ILE A 266 20.14 10.77 -14.39
C ILE A 266 21.44 9.96 -14.59
N GLY A 267 21.64 9.35 -15.75
CA GLY A 267 22.83 8.56 -16.09
C GLY A 267 22.46 7.20 -16.70
N LYS A 268 23.46 6.37 -17.03
CA LYS A 268 23.22 5.03 -17.59
C LYS A 268 23.05 3.99 -16.48
N VAL A 269 21.97 3.20 -16.55
CA VAL A 269 21.74 2.06 -15.64
C VAL A 269 22.14 0.75 -16.31
N LYS A 270 22.78 -0.14 -15.55
CA LYS A 270 23.09 -1.51 -15.99
C LYS A 270 21.83 -2.36 -16.00
N LEU A 271 21.19 -2.49 -17.16
CA LEU A 271 20.00 -3.32 -17.36
C LEU A 271 20.25 -4.83 -17.25
N PHE A 272 21.51 -5.27 -17.33
CA PHE A 272 21.88 -6.67 -17.28
C PHE A 272 21.35 -7.38 -16.01
N ARG A 273 21.34 -6.70 -14.85
CA ARG A 273 20.81 -7.28 -13.60
C ARG A 273 19.32 -7.53 -13.67
N LEU A 274 18.56 -6.58 -14.23
CA LEU A 274 17.12 -6.74 -14.44
C LEU A 274 16.83 -7.87 -15.43
N LEU A 275 17.60 -7.96 -16.52
CA LEU A 275 17.47 -9.04 -17.50
C LEU A 275 17.74 -10.42 -16.88
N LEU A 276 18.84 -10.55 -16.12
CA LEU A 276 19.17 -11.81 -15.43
C LEU A 276 18.06 -12.23 -14.46
N LEU A 277 17.46 -11.26 -13.78
CA LEU A 277 16.36 -11.51 -12.86
C LEU A 277 15.07 -11.93 -13.58
N GLN A 278 14.73 -11.28 -14.70
CA GLN A 278 13.62 -11.70 -15.55
C GLN A 278 13.83 -13.13 -16.06
N ALA A 279 15.04 -13.45 -16.56
CA ALA A 279 15.38 -14.80 -17.01
C ALA A 279 15.27 -15.83 -15.86
N GLY A 280 15.81 -15.49 -14.67
CA GLY A 280 15.72 -16.34 -13.49
C GLY A 280 14.27 -16.60 -13.06
N THR A 281 13.42 -15.57 -13.05
CA THR A 281 11.99 -15.72 -12.77
C THR A 281 11.26 -16.55 -13.83
N ALA A 282 11.59 -16.39 -15.11
CA ALA A 282 11.01 -17.21 -16.19
C ALA A 282 11.39 -18.69 -16.06
N VAL A 283 12.66 -18.98 -15.75
CA VAL A 283 13.12 -20.35 -15.48
C VAL A 283 12.42 -20.92 -14.24
N ALA A 284 12.37 -20.16 -13.14
CA ALA A 284 11.68 -20.60 -11.92
C ALA A 284 10.19 -20.86 -12.16
N LEU A 285 9.52 -20.02 -12.97
CA LEU A 285 8.13 -20.22 -13.37
C LEU A 285 7.94 -21.50 -14.17
N PHE A 286 8.80 -21.74 -15.17
CA PHE A 286 8.76 -22.95 -15.99
C PHE A 286 8.94 -24.21 -15.12
N TRP A 287 9.97 -24.23 -14.27
CA TRP A 287 10.23 -25.36 -13.36
C TRP A 287 9.09 -25.59 -12.37
N MET A 288 8.50 -24.51 -11.85
CA MET A 288 7.34 -24.60 -10.96
C MET A 288 6.15 -25.24 -11.68
N VAL A 289 5.78 -24.75 -12.86
CA VAL A 289 4.67 -25.28 -13.65
C VAL A 289 4.93 -26.73 -14.05
N GLN A 290 6.15 -27.04 -14.51
CA GLN A 290 6.54 -28.41 -14.83
C GLN A 290 6.42 -29.34 -13.63
N THR A 291 6.86 -28.90 -12.45
CA THR A 291 6.77 -29.69 -11.22
C THR A 291 5.31 -29.94 -10.84
N ILE A 292 4.45 -28.92 -10.90
CA ILE A 292 3.02 -29.06 -10.59
C ILE A 292 2.36 -30.05 -11.54
N VAL A 293 2.58 -29.88 -12.84
CA VAL A 293 1.99 -30.73 -13.88
C VAL A 293 2.50 -32.18 -13.76
N TYR A 294 3.80 -32.38 -13.55
CA TYR A 294 4.39 -33.71 -13.35
C TYR A 294 3.80 -34.41 -12.11
N ASN A 295 3.71 -33.71 -10.98
CA ASN A 295 3.14 -34.29 -9.76
C ASN A 295 1.64 -34.57 -9.94
N ALA A 296 0.89 -33.67 -10.57
CA ALA A 296 -0.53 -33.90 -10.85
C ALA A 296 -0.75 -35.15 -11.72
N ALA A 297 0.06 -35.33 -12.76
CA ALA A 297 0.04 -36.53 -13.58
C ALA A 297 0.40 -37.80 -12.80
N LEU A 298 1.42 -37.74 -11.94
CA LEU A 298 1.81 -38.85 -11.07
C LEU A 298 0.68 -39.25 -10.11
N TYR A 299 0.06 -38.29 -9.43
CA TYR A 299 -1.06 -38.54 -8.53
C TYR A 299 -2.27 -39.11 -9.29
N TYR A 300 -2.57 -38.58 -10.47
CA TYR A 300 -3.63 -39.09 -11.32
C TYR A 300 -3.35 -40.53 -11.76
N SER A 301 -2.12 -40.86 -12.14
CA SER A 301 -1.71 -42.23 -12.48
C SER A 301 -1.87 -43.18 -11.29
N ILE A 302 -1.45 -42.77 -10.09
CA ILE A 302 -1.63 -43.57 -8.87
C ILE A 302 -3.12 -43.79 -8.58
N ALA A 303 -3.95 -42.75 -8.71
CA ALA A 303 -5.39 -42.87 -8.52
C ALA A 303 -6.03 -43.86 -9.52
N LEU A 304 -5.65 -43.78 -10.80
CA LEU A 304 -6.12 -44.70 -11.84
C LEU A 304 -5.66 -46.14 -11.60
N THR A 305 -4.45 -46.38 -11.09
CA THR A 305 -4.02 -47.74 -10.75
C THR A 305 -4.87 -48.40 -9.66
N LYS A 306 -5.59 -47.61 -8.86
CA LYS A 306 -6.56 -48.11 -7.88
C LYS A 306 -7.95 -48.35 -8.47
N ILE A 307 -8.19 -47.96 -9.72
CA ILE A 307 -9.45 -48.16 -10.45
C ILE A 307 -9.15 -48.99 -11.72
N PRO A 308 -8.99 -50.32 -11.60
CA PRO A 308 -8.45 -51.18 -12.66
C PRO A 308 -9.32 -51.28 -13.93
N PHE A 309 -10.57 -50.80 -13.90
CA PHE A 309 -11.52 -50.93 -15.01
C PHE A 309 -11.21 -50.02 -16.22
N LEU A 310 -10.42 -48.95 -16.04
CA LEU A 310 -10.28 -47.91 -17.07
C LEU A 310 -9.13 -48.11 -18.07
N GLY A 311 -8.26 -49.12 -17.90
CA GLY A 311 -7.30 -49.56 -18.94
C GLY A 311 -6.37 -48.50 -19.53
N LEU A 312 -6.25 -47.31 -18.93
CA LEU A 312 -5.48 -46.19 -19.47
C LEU A 312 -3.97 -46.42 -19.27
N SER A 313 -3.23 -46.46 -20.37
CA SER A 313 -1.78 -46.67 -20.39
C SER A 313 -1.02 -45.54 -19.67
N ARG A 314 -0.02 -45.91 -18.85
CA ARG A 314 0.87 -44.98 -18.12
C ARG A 314 1.64 -43.99 -19.02
N GLU A 315 1.93 -44.37 -20.26
CA GLU A 315 2.74 -43.60 -21.22
C GLU A 315 2.07 -42.29 -21.68
N LEU A 316 0.74 -42.16 -21.56
CA LEU A 316 0.00 -41.01 -22.10
C LEU A 316 0.11 -39.73 -21.22
N PHE A 317 0.65 -39.83 -20.00
CA PHE A 317 0.50 -38.80 -18.97
C PHE A 317 1.79 -38.18 -18.46
N HIS A 318 2.96 -38.44 -19.07
CA HIS A 318 4.11 -37.56 -18.87
C HIS A 318 4.05 -36.46 -19.94
N PRO A 319 3.51 -35.26 -19.65
CA PRO A 319 3.43 -34.22 -20.64
C PRO A 319 4.85 -33.88 -21.08
N PRO A 320 5.16 -33.99 -22.38
CA PRO A 320 6.48 -33.66 -22.87
C PRO A 320 6.80 -32.22 -22.50
N VAL A 321 8.06 -31.90 -22.17
CA VAL A 321 8.49 -30.53 -21.88
C VAL A 321 8.00 -29.54 -22.95
N VAL A 322 7.96 -30.00 -24.20
CA VAL A 322 7.43 -29.26 -25.36
C VAL A 322 5.97 -28.84 -25.16
N SER A 323 5.08 -29.68 -24.64
CA SER A 323 3.67 -29.32 -24.44
C SER A 323 3.50 -28.25 -23.36
N ILE A 324 4.31 -28.30 -22.30
CA ILE A 324 4.31 -27.26 -21.25
C ILE A 324 4.80 -25.93 -21.81
N LEU A 325 5.87 -25.95 -22.61
CA LEU A 325 6.38 -24.74 -23.27
C LEU A 325 5.37 -24.15 -24.25
N VAL A 326 4.72 -24.98 -25.06
CA VAL A 326 3.65 -24.55 -25.97
C VAL A 326 2.48 -23.95 -25.19
N PHE A 327 2.03 -24.59 -24.11
CA PHE A 327 0.97 -24.08 -23.26
C PHE A 327 1.33 -22.72 -22.63
N LEU A 328 2.53 -22.60 -22.07
CA LEU A 328 3.02 -21.33 -21.51
C LEU A 328 3.17 -20.25 -22.60
N GLY A 329 3.59 -20.62 -23.81
CA GLY A 329 3.64 -19.72 -24.96
C GLY A 329 2.25 -19.20 -25.36
N ILE A 330 1.25 -20.09 -25.41
CA ILE A 330 -0.14 -19.71 -25.67
C ILE A 330 -0.65 -18.79 -24.56
N LEU A 331 -0.46 -19.13 -23.29
CA LEU A 331 -0.86 -18.28 -22.17
C LEU A 331 -0.14 -16.93 -22.19
N PHE A 332 1.14 -16.90 -22.55
CA PHE A 332 1.90 -15.67 -22.65
C PHE A 332 1.26 -14.73 -23.66
N VAL A 333 0.96 -15.21 -24.87
CA VAL A 333 0.27 -14.43 -25.90
C VAL A 333 -1.12 -14.04 -25.42
N ALA A 334 -1.91 -15.00 -24.94
CA ALA A 334 -3.29 -14.81 -24.50
C ALA A 334 -3.44 -13.92 -23.24
N SER A 335 -2.36 -13.69 -22.49
CA SER A 335 -2.38 -13.07 -21.16
C SER A 335 -3.12 -11.74 -21.12
N ARG A 336 -2.93 -10.92 -22.15
CA ARG A 336 -3.59 -9.62 -22.31
C ARG A 336 -5.11 -9.74 -22.28
N TRP A 337 -5.67 -10.66 -23.07
CA TRP A 337 -7.12 -10.85 -23.21
C TRP A 337 -7.73 -11.58 -22.02
N LEU A 338 -7.00 -12.53 -21.43
CA LEU A 338 -7.44 -13.24 -20.22
C LEU A 338 -7.58 -12.26 -19.04
N LEU A 339 -6.61 -11.36 -18.86
CA LEU A 339 -6.69 -10.34 -17.81
C LEU A 339 -7.77 -9.29 -18.11
N ASP A 340 -8.01 -8.95 -19.38
CA ASP A 340 -9.15 -8.10 -19.74
C ASP A 340 -10.48 -8.73 -19.38
N GLY A 341 -10.71 -9.98 -19.77
CA GLY A 341 -11.94 -10.69 -19.45
C GLY A 341 -12.15 -10.75 -17.94
N LEU A 342 -11.09 -11.05 -17.18
CA LEU A 342 -11.15 -11.09 -15.72
C LEU A 342 -11.46 -9.71 -15.12
N LEU A 343 -10.80 -8.65 -15.57
CA LEU A 343 -11.01 -7.30 -15.04
C LEU A 343 -12.36 -6.69 -15.46
N THR A 344 -12.83 -6.98 -16.68
CA THR A 344 -14.14 -6.52 -17.15
C THR A 344 -15.27 -7.25 -16.41
N VAL A 345 -15.21 -8.58 -16.32
CA VAL A 345 -16.27 -9.38 -15.66
C VAL A 345 -16.22 -9.27 -14.14
N GLY A 346 -15.01 -9.34 -13.56
CA GLY A 346 -14.82 -9.37 -12.11
C GLY A 346 -14.84 -8.00 -11.43
N TYR A 347 -14.39 -6.95 -12.14
CA TYR A 347 -14.14 -5.64 -11.54
C TYR A 347 -14.69 -4.44 -12.34
N GLY A 348 -15.39 -4.69 -13.45
CA GLY A 348 -16.07 -3.63 -14.21
C GLY A 348 -15.15 -2.71 -15.01
N LEU A 349 -14.00 -3.22 -15.50
CA LEU A 349 -13.07 -2.46 -16.34
C LEU A 349 -13.77 -1.79 -17.54
N GLN A 350 -13.63 -0.47 -17.64
CA GLN A 350 -14.13 0.34 -18.75
C GLN A 350 -12.97 0.90 -19.59
N PRO A 351 -13.13 1.05 -20.91
CA PRO A 351 -12.14 1.72 -21.74
C PRO A 351 -12.04 3.22 -21.38
N LEU A 352 -10.82 3.73 -21.28
CA LEU A 352 -10.54 5.14 -21.06
C LEU A 352 -9.98 5.73 -22.35
N SER A 353 -10.57 6.80 -22.88
CA SER A 353 -9.99 7.50 -24.04
C SER A 353 -8.93 8.48 -23.57
N LEU A 354 -7.93 8.74 -24.42
CA LEU A 354 -6.87 9.71 -24.13
C LEU A 354 -7.46 11.11 -23.86
N HIS A 355 -8.55 11.47 -24.54
CA HIS A 355 -9.24 12.74 -24.31
C HIS A 355 -9.89 12.81 -22.92
N LYS A 356 -10.55 11.73 -22.47
CA LYS A 356 -11.08 11.66 -21.09
C LYS A 356 -9.96 11.72 -20.06
N LEU A 357 -8.84 11.04 -20.31
CA LEU A 357 -7.67 11.12 -19.43
C LEU A 357 -7.10 12.54 -19.37
N ALA A 358 -7.06 13.26 -20.50
CA ALA A 358 -6.60 14.64 -20.56
C ALA A 358 -7.45 15.62 -19.74
N VAL A 359 -8.72 15.28 -19.43
CA VAL A 359 -9.55 16.08 -18.51
C VAL A 359 -9.04 15.97 -17.07
N TYR A 360 -8.59 14.79 -16.65
CA TYR A 360 -8.02 14.58 -15.32
C TYR A 360 -6.56 15.02 -15.24
N SER A 361 -5.78 14.71 -16.27
CA SER A 361 -4.35 15.00 -16.33
C SER A 361 -3.90 15.33 -17.75
N PRO A 362 -3.92 16.63 -18.14
CA PRO A 362 -3.33 17.10 -19.39
C PRO A 362 -1.85 16.72 -19.52
N GLU A 363 -1.10 16.75 -18.42
CA GLU A 363 0.34 16.45 -18.43
C GLU A 363 0.60 14.98 -18.78
N THR A 364 -0.22 14.06 -18.28
CA THR A 364 -0.14 12.64 -18.64
C THR A 364 -0.32 12.43 -20.13
N ALA A 365 -1.35 13.04 -20.72
CA ALA A 365 -1.66 12.89 -22.14
C ALA A 365 -0.48 13.37 -23.01
N GLN A 366 0.12 14.51 -22.68
CA GLN A 366 1.29 15.03 -23.38
C GLN A 366 2.53 14.15 -23.21
N SER A 367 2.79 13.70 -21.98
CA SER A 367 3.96 12.87 -21.66
C SER A 367 3.88 11.50 -22.34
N LEU A 368 2.70 10.88 -22.34
CA LEU A 368 2.44 9.61 -23.02
C LEU A 368 2.62 9.73 -24.53
N GLN A 369 2.01 10.75 -25.16
CA GLN A 369 2.17 11.00 -26.60
C GLN A 369 3.64 11.25 -26.98
N ARG A 370 4.35 12.07 -26.19
CA ARG A 370 5.77 12.38 -26.41
C ARG A 370 6.62 11.13 -26.32
N PHE A 371 6.43 10.33 -25.28
CA PHE A 371 7.19 9.10 -25.06
C PHE A 371 6.95 8.07 -26.17
N CYS A 372 5.69 7.79 -26.49
CA CYS A 372 5.32 6.85 -27.54
C CYS A 372 5.91 7.26 -28.90
N ARG A 373 5.87 8.56 -29.22
CA ARG A 373 6.49 9.09 -30.45
C ARG A 373 8.02 8.94 -30.46
N GLN A 374 8.69 9.20 -29.33
CA GLN A 374 10.14 9.07 -29.22
C GLN A 374 10.63 7.62 -29.30
N GLN A 375 9.86 6.68 -28.76
CA GLN A 375 10.22 5.26 -28.73
C GLN A 375 9.66 4.47 -29.93
N HIS A 376 8.96 5.13 -30.85
CA HIS A 376 8.27 4.48 -31.97
C HIS A 376 7.35 3.32 -31.53
N ILE A 377 6.66 3.49 -30.40
CA ILE A 377 5.67 2.53 -29.89
C ILE A 377 4.26 3.15 -29.92
N PRO A 378 3.21 2.35 -30.15
CA PRO A 378 1.85 2.86 -30.07
C PRO A 378 1.50 3.26 -28.63
N ILE A 379 0.50 4.13 -28.49
CA ILE A 379 -0.07 4.46 -27.19
C ILE A 379 -0.76 3.18 -26.64
N PRO A 380 -0.43 2.75 -25.40
CA PRO A 380 -1.06 1.58 -24.80
C PRO A 380 -2.57 1.81 -24.66
N ALA A 381 -3.35 0.73 -24.72
CA ALA A 381 -4.78 0.85 -24.43
C ALA A 381 -4.97 1.33 -22.99
N LEU A 382 -5.88 2.26 -22.77
CA LEU A 382 -6.13 2.82 -21.44
C LEU A 382 -7.46 2.27 -20.90
N GLY A 383 -7.50 1.98 -19.60
CA GLY A 383 -8.70 1.50 -18.92
C GLY A 383 -8.87 2.14 -17.54
N VAL A 384 -10.12 2.20 -17.08
CA VAL A 384 -10.48 2.69 -15.76
C VAL A 384 -11.32 1.66 -15.00
N LEU A 385 -11.00 1.45 -13.73
CA LEU A 385 -11.75 0.60 -12.81
C LEU A 385 -12.61 1.46 -11.88
N PRO A 386 -13.90 1.14 -11.68
CA PRO A 386 -14.82 1.88 -10.80
C PRO A 386 -14.59 1.53 -9.32
N THR A 387 -13.37 1.74 -8.82
CA THR A 387 -13.01 1.48 -7.41
C THR A 387 -12.39 2.73 -6.78
N ALA A 388 -12.69 2.94 -5.50
CA ALA A 388 -12.16 4.06 -4.70
C ALA A 388 -10.72 3.82 -4.25
N ALA A 389 -10.26 2.56 -4.18
CA ALA A 389 -8.87 2.24 -3.92
C ALA A 389 -7.99 2.79 -5.06
N PRO A 390 -7.01 3.66 -4.79
CA PRO A 390 -6.13 4.21 -5.82
C PRO A 390 -5.14 3.13 -6.29
N ILE A 391 -5.29 2.68 -7.54
CA ILE A 391 -4.51 1.60 -8.13
C ILE A 391 -4.14 2.00 -9.56
N ALA A 392 -2.92 1.65 -9.96
CA ALA A 392 -2.47 1.68 -11.36
C ALA A 392 -1.70 0.39 -11.64
N PHE A 393 -1.79 -0.14 -12.85
CA PHE A 393 -0.86 -1.17 -13.33
C PHE A 393 -1.01 -1.40 -14.84
N SER A 394 0.04 -1.95 -15.44
CA SER A 394 0.07 -2.32 -16.86
C SER A 394 0.22 -3.83 -17.06
N TYR A 395 -0.48 -4.36 -18.06
CA TYR A 395 -0.41 -5.78 -18.44
C TYR A 395 -0.51 -5.97 -19.97
N GLY A 396 0.06 -7.06 -20.46
CA GLY A 396 0.13 -7.41 -21.87
C GLY A 396 1.39 -8.18 -22.23
N CYS A 397 1.43 -8.75 -23.43
CA CYS A 397 2.52 -9.65 -23.86
C CYS A 397 3.59 -8.97 -24.71
N LEU A 398 3.25 -7.85 -25.35
CA LEU A 398 4.11 -7.06 -26.24
C LEU A 398 3.80 -5.58 -26.02
N PRO A 399 4.75 -4.65 -26.20
CA PRO A 399 4.50 -3.20 -26.05
C PRO A 399 3.27 -2.71 -26.83
N HIS A 400 3.03 -3.22 -28.04
CA HIS A 400 1.88 -2.88 -28.87
C HIS A 400 0.57 -3.58 -28.47
N VAL A 401 0.66 -4.60 -27.62
CA VAL A 401 -0.47 -5.36 -27.05
C VAL A 401 -0.46 -5.19 -25.53
N THR A 402 -0.26 -3.95 -25.05
CA THR A 402 -0.34 -3.59 -23.63
C THR A 402 -1.59 -2.78 -23.33
N ARG A 403 -2.07 -2.90 -22.09
CA ARG A 403 -3.07 -2.02 -21.50
C ARG A 403 -2.59 -1.52 -20.15
N THR A 404 -2.75 -0.23 -19.93
CA THR A 404 -2.55 0.42 -18.64
C THR A 404 -3.91 0.73 -18.04
N VAL A 405 -4.12 0.25 -16.82
CA VAL A 405 -5.37 0.44 -16.08
C VAL A 405 -5.10 1.28 -14.85
N VAL A 406 -5.99 2.23 -14.61
CA VAL A 406 -6.03 3.02 -13.37
C VAL A 406 -7.39 2.89 -12.72
N SER A 407 -7.49 3.18 -11.43
CA SER A 407 -8.79 3.27 -10.76
C SER A 407 -9.35 4.69 -10.79
N GLN A 408 -10.67 4.78 -10.66
CA GLN A 408 -11.37 6.06 -10.49
C GLN A 408 -10.87 6.80 -9.25
N GLY A 409 -10.67 6.08 -8.14
CA GLY A 409 -10.11 6.65 -6.92
C GLY A 409 -8.71 7.24 -7.09
N LEU A 410 -7.88 6.70 -7.99
CA LEU A 410 -6.58 7.30 -8.31
C LEU A 410 -6.74 8.63 -9.04
N LEU A 411 -7.62 8.68 -10.05
CA LEU A 411 -7.87 9.89 -10.85
C LEU A 411 -8.51 11.02 -10.04
N GLU A 412 -9.30 10.68 -9.02
CA GLU A 412 -9.98 11.65 -8.16
C GLU A 412 -9.11 12.17 -7.00
N GLN A 413 -8.14 11.37 -6.53
CA GLN A 413 -7.33 11.70 -5.34
C GLN A 413 -5.99 12.35 -5.67
N LEU A 414 -5.43 12.08 -6.85
CA LEU A 414 -4.13 12.61 -7.28
C LEU A 414 -4.30 13.87 -8.14
N ALA A 415 -3.34 14.78 -8.03
CA ALA A 415 -3.25 15.96 -8.89
C ALA A 415 -2.69 15.61 -10.29
N ASP A 416 -2.82 16.52 -11.25
CA ASP A 416 -2.34 16.34 -12.64
C ASP A 416 -0.88 15.85 -12.70
N ASP A 417 0.03 16.52 -11.99
CA ASP A 417 1.46 16.18 -11.98
C ASP A 417 1.73 14.83 -11.32
N GLU A 418 0.97 14.48 -10.28
CA GLU A 418 1.05 13.20 -9.57
C GLU A 418 0.56 12.05 -10.45
N ILE A 419 -0.58 12.21 -11.14
CA ILE A 419 -1.10 11.25 -12.13
C ILE A 419 -0.06 11.03 -13.24
N ALA A 420 0.55 12.12 -13.74
CA ALA A 420 1.59 12.03 -14.76
C ALA A 420 2.80 11.21 -14.29
N THR A 421 3.22 11.34 -13.03
CA THR A 421 4.31 10.52 -12.49
C THR A 421 3.94 9.04 -12.39
N VAL A 422 2.71 8.71 -12.00
CA VAL A 422 2.25 7.31 -11.92
C VAL A 422 2.22 6.67 -13.31
N TYR A 423 1.63 7.35 -14.30
CA TYR A 423 1.64 6.86 -15.69
C TYR A 423 3.06 6.75 -16.25
N ALA A 424 3.96 7.67 -15.89
CA ALA A 424 5.35 7.58 -16.29
C ALA A 424 6.08 6.36 -15.68
N SER A 425 5.75 5.96 -14.44
CA SER A 425 6.22 4.70 -13.85
C SER A 425 5.70 3.49 -14.60
N GLU A 426 4.42 3.49 -14.97
CA GLU A 426 3.80 2.43 -15.77
C GLU A 426 4.43 2.29 -17.16
N ILE A 427 4.70 3.41 -17.82
CA ILE A 427 5.47 3.44 -19.07
C ILE A 427 6.89 2.88 -18.86
N GLY A 428 7.51 3.17 -17.72
CA GLY A 428 8.79 2.60 -17.33
C GLY A 428 8.79 1.07 -17.34
N HIS A 429 7.74 0.44 -16.80
CA HIS A 429 7.56 -1.01 -16.85
C HIS A 429 7.48 -1.55 -18.29
N ILE A 430 6.72 -0.88 -19.16
CA ILE A 430 6.58 -1.25 -20.57
C ILE A 430 7.94 -1.13 -21.30
N SER A 431 8.65 -0.02 -21.10
CA SER A 431 9.96 0.25 -21.73
C SER A 431 11.03 -0.75 -21.31
N ARG A 432 10.97 -1.25 -20.06
CA ARG A 432 11.91 -2.22 -19.50
C ARG A 432 11.52 -3.68 -19.75
N TRP A 433 10.46 -3.93 -20.51
CA TRP A 433 10.01 -5.27 -20.90
C TRP A 433 9.72 -6.21 -19.72
N ASP A 434 9.37 -5.67 -18.54
CA ASP A 434 9.00 -6.48 -17.38
C ASP A 434 7.51 -6.88 -17.37
N VAL A 435 6.66 -6.12 -18.08
CA VAL A 435 5.21 -6.31 -18.18
C VAL A 435 4.84 -7.69 -18.74
N PRO A 436 5.46 -8.23 -19.80
CA PRO A 436 5.05 -9.53 -20.37
C PRO A 436 5.20 -10.71 -19.41
N LEU A 437 6.36 -10.82 -18.77
CA LEU A 437 6.61 -11.91 -17.82
C LEU A 437 5.68 -11.83 -16.62
N LEU A 438 5.46 -10.62 -16.06
CA LEU A 438 4.57 -10.46 -14.93
C LEU A 438 3.09 -10.58 -15.30
N SER A 439 2.70 -10.28 -16.55
CA SER A 439 1.35 -10.56 -17.04
C SER A 439 1.09 -12.07 -17.08
N LEU A 440 2.04 -12.86 -17.59
CA LEU A 440 1.95 -14.33 -17.59
C LEU A 440 1.87 -14.88 -16.16
N VAL A 441 2.73 -14.43 -15.25
CA VAL A 441 2.68 -14.83 -13.84
C VAL A 441 1.33 -14.48 -13.25
N THR A 442 0.85 -13.25 -13.43
CA THR A 442 -0.44 -12.80 -12.87
C THR A 442 -1.59 -13.67 -13.40
N VAL A 443 -1.63 -14.01 -14.68
CA VAL A 443 -2.66 -14.94 -15.21
C VAL A 443 -2.63 -16.28 -14.47
N LEU A 444 -1.45 -16.86 -14.27
CA LEU A 444 -1.30 -18.14 -13.55
C LEU A 444 -1.71 -18.03 -12.08
N LEU A 445 -1.44 -16.89 -11.43
CA LEU A 445 -1.86 -16.63 -10.04
C LEU A 445 -3.36 -16.38 -9.91
N GLN A 446 -3.97 -15.74 -10.91
CA GLN A 446 -5.39 -15.42 -10.90
C GLN A 446 -6.27 -16.66 -11.01
N ILE A 447 -5.78 -17.77 -11.57
CA ILE A 447 -6.54 -19.04 -11.63
C ILE A 447 -6.91 -19.53 -10.22
N PRO A 448 -5.97 -19.90 -9.33
CA PRO A 448 -6.31 -20.34 -7.98
C PRO A 448 -6.94 -19.22 -7.15
N TYR A 449 -6.53 -17.96 -7.35
CA TYR A 449 -7.09 -16.84 -6.59
C TYR A 449 -8.58 -16.60 -6.91
N THR A 450 -8.97 -16.64 -8.18
CA THR A 450 -10.36 -16.50 -8.62
C THR A 450 -11.20 -17.69 -8.16
N VAL A 451 -10.66 -18.92 -8.21
CA VAL A 451 -11.34 -20.10 -7.66
C VAL A 451 -11.57 -19.94 -6.15
N TYR A 452 -10.57 -19.50 -5.40
CA TYR A 452 -10.72 -19.18 -3.98
C TYR A 452 -11.86 -18.17 -3.76
N TRP A 453 -11.84 -17.04 -4.47
CA TRP A 453 -12.86 -16.00 -4.34
C TRP A 453 -14.27 -16.51 -4.64
N LEU A 454 -14.46 -17.18 -5.78
CA LEU A 454 -15.76 -17.70 -6.22
C LEU A 454 -16.28 -18.80 -5.27
N VAL A 455 -15.41 -19.72 -4.85
CA VAL A 455 -15.76 -20.82 -3.95
C VAL A 455 -16.10 -20.29 -2.56
N SER A 456 -15.34 -19.32 -2.05
CA SER A 456 -15.65 -18.66 -0.77
C SER A 456 -17.01 -17.94 -0.84
N ALA A 457 -17.26 -17.18 -1.91
CA ALA A 457 -18.53 -16.48 -2.10
C ALA A 457 -19.72 -17.46 -2.25
N TRP A 458 -19.53 -18.55 -2.98
CA TRP A 458 -20.53 -19.60 -3.14
C TRP A 458 -20.80 -20.34 -1.82
N GLY A 459 -19.75 -20.73 -1.11
CA GLY A 459 -19.82 -21.46 0.14
C GLY A 459 -20.51 -20.67 1.25
N ASN A 460 -20.25 -19.36 1.34
CA ASN A 460 -20.91 -18.47 2.31
C ASN A 460 -22.43 -18.38 2.08
N ARG A 461 -22.92 -18.62 0.85
CA ARG A 461 -24.37 -18.63 0.53
C ARG A 461 -25.05 -19.96 0.84
N LYS A 462 -24.31 -21.02 1.16
CA LYS A 462 -24.87 -22.35 1.41
C LYS A 462 -25.21 -22.55 2.89
N GLN A 463 -26.34 -23.18 3.16
CA GLN A 463 -26.79 -23.49 4.52
C GLN A 463 -26.35 -24.89 4.98
N ALA A 464 -26.29 -25.86 4.05
CA ALA A 464 -25.92 -27.23 4.39
C ALA A 464 -24.45 -27.34 4.85
N ALA A 465 -24.22 -28.01 5.99
CA ALA A 465 -22.89 -28.09 6.61
C ALA A 465 -21.84 -28.75 5.69
N ILE A 466 -22.21 -29.82 4.97
CA ILE A 466 -21.31 -30.55 4.08
C ILE A 466 -20.80 -29.65 2.94
N SER A 467 -21.67 -28.85 2.33
CA SER A 467 -21.27 -27.95 1.23
C SER A 467 -20.45 -26.76 1.71
N ARG A 468 -20.71 -26.24 2.92
CA ARG A 468 -19.86 -25.21 3.54
C ARG A 468 -18.47 -25.76 3.85
N VAL A 469 -18.36 -26.96 4.41
CA VAL A 469 -17.06 -27.58 4.73
C VAL A 469 -16.28 -27.88 3.45
N SER A 470 -16.92 -28.44 2.42
CA SER A 470 -16.23 -28.71 1.15
C SER A 470 -15.76 -27.42 0.46
N ALA A 471 -16.58 -26.37 0.45
CA ALA A 471 -16.17 -25.05 -0.03
C ALA A 471 -14.99 -24.49 0.77
N SER A 472 -15.02 -24.65 2.09
CA SER A 472 -13.96 -24.17 2.98
C SER A 472 -12.61 -24.82 2.71
N VAL A 473 -12.60 -26.15 2.58
CA VAL A 473 -11.39 -26.92 2.24
C VAL A 473 -10.86 -26.51 0.87
N LEU A 474 -11.75 -26.43 -0.12
CA LEU A 474 -11.36 -26.05 -1.48
C LEU A 474 -10.81 -24.62 -1.56
N ALA A 475 -11.45 -23.66 -0.86
CA ALA A 475 -10.98 -22.28 -0.77
C ALA A 475 -9.61 -22.17 -0.09
N ALA A 476 -9.39 -22.89 1.01
CA ALA A 476 -8.10 -22.92 1.71
C ALA A 476 -6.97 -23.46 0.84
N ILE A 477 -7.21 -24.58 0.13
CA ILE A 477 -6.23 -25.16 -0.79
C ILE A 477 -5.86 -24.15 -1.88
N ASN A 478 -6.86 -23.54 -2.52
CA ASN A 478 -6.62 -22.58 -3.60
C ASN A 478 -5.89 -21.33 -3.12
N TYR A 479 -6.23 -20.80 -1.94
CA TYR A 479 -5.49 -19.67 -1.35
C TYR A 479 -4.04 -20.06 -1.00
N GLY A 480 -3.82 -21.27 -0.47
CA GLY A 480 -2.48 -21.80 -0.20
C GLY A 480 -1.64 -21.95 -1.47
N VAL A 481 -2.25 -22.44 -2.57
CA VAL A 481 -1.61 -22.50 -3.88
C VAL A 481 -1.28 -21.11 -4.38
N TYR A 482 -2.22 -20.16 -4.36
CA TYR A 482 -1.95 -18.76 -4.72
C TYR A 482 -0.76 -18.17 -3.94
N ALA A 483 -0.75 -18.35 -2.61
CA ALA A 483 0.30 -17.86 -1.74
C ALA A 483 1.66 -18.49 -2.09
N LEU A 484 1.71 -19.78 -2.42
CA LEU A 484 2.92 -20.49 -2.83
C LEU A 484 3.43 -20.02 -4.20
N LEU A 485 2.57 -19.99 -5.22
CA LEU A 485 2.95 -19.65 -6.60
C LEU A 485 3.50 -18.21 -6.69
N ARG A 486 2.98 -17.30 -5.86
CA ARG A 486 3.40 -15.89 -5.83
C ARG A 486 4.90 -15.73 -5.57
N TRP A 487 5.54 -16.64 -4.81
CA TRP A 487 6.95 -16.56 -4.44
C TRP A 487 7.91 -16.44 -5.62
N VAL A 488 7.58 -17.06 -6.75
CA VAL A 488 8.44 -17.09 -7.94
C VAL A 488 8.70 -15.69 -8.51
N ALA A 489 7.77 -14.76 -8.32
CA ALA A 489 7.85 -13.42 -8.89
C ALA A 489 8.11 -12.31 -7.88
N LEU A 490 8.10 -12.59 -6.57
CA LEU A 490 8.30 -11.57 -5.53
C LEU A 490 9.60 -10.77 -5.74
N TRP A 491 10.72 -11.45 -6.03
CA TRP A 491 11.99 -10.77 -6.23
C TRP A 491 11.97 -9.84 -7.45
N LEU A 492 11.48 -10.32 -8.60
CA LEU A 492 11.34 -9.50 -9.82
C LEU A 492 10.41 -8.31 -9.59
N SER A 493 9.27 -8.55 -8.94
CA SER A 493 8.28 -7.53 -8.57
C SER A 493 8.90 -6.41 -7.74
N ARG A 494 9.79 -6.72 -6.79
CA ARG A 494 10.48 -5.69 -5.99
C ARG A 494 11.48 -4.89 -6.82
N GLN A 495 12.39 -5.58 -7.49
CA GLN A 495 13.55 -4.92 -8.11
C GLN A 495 13.18 -4.03 -9.29
N ARG A 496 12.16 -4.43 -10.07
CA ARG A 496 11.73 -3.66 -11.25
C ARG A 496 11.24 -2.25 -10.90
N VAL A 497 10.69 -2.06 -9.70
CA VAL A 497 10.11 -0.80 -9.24
C VAL A 497 11.15 0.33 -9.20
N TYR A 498 12.39 0.03 -8.80
CA TYR A 498 13.45 1.03 -8.82
C TYR A 498 13.79 1.51 -10.25
N TYR A 499 13.65 0.63 -11.25
CA TYR A 499 13.89 1.00 -12.64
C TYR A 499 12.75 1.83 -13.21
N SER A 500 11.49 1.52 -12.86
CA SER A 500 10.34 2.30 -13.29
C SER A 500 10.28 3.67 -12.63
N ASP A 501 10.52 3.74 -11.31
CA ASP A 501 10.57 5.01 -10.57
C ASP A 501 11.63 5.95 -11.20
N ARG A 502 12.82 5.45 -11.55
CA ARG A 502 13.84 6.25 -12.24
C ARG A 502 13.36 6.75 -13.61
N VAL A 503 12.76 5.88 -14.42
CA VAL A 503 12.24 6.29 -15.75
C VAL A 503 11.14 7.34 -15.60
N ALA A 504 10.28 7.21 -14.59
CA ALA A 504 9.22 8.16 -14.32
C ALA A 504 9.76 9.56 -14.03
N ILE A 505 10.80 9.63 -13.20
CA ILE A 505 11.47 10.88 -12.83
C ILE A 505 12.23 11.46 -14.03
N GLU A 506 12.92 10.64 -14.82
CA GLU A 506 13.62 11.08 -16.03
C GLU A 506 12.65 11.63 -17.09
N LEU A 507 11.43 11.08 -17.17
CA LEU A 507 10.40 11.50 -18.13
C LEU A 507 9.68 12.78 -17.68
N THR A 508 9.27 12.85 -16.41
CA THR A 508 8.46 13.95 -15.86
C THR A 508 9.28 15.09 -15.28
N GLY A 509 10.53 14.83 -14.87
CA GLY A 509 11.32 15.78 -14.11
C GLY A 509 10.81 16.00 -12.68
N ASN A 510 9.89 15.17 -12.18
CA ASN A 510 9.13 15.41 -10.95
C ASN A 510 9.27 14.29 -9.89
N PRO A 511 10.41 14.18 -9.18
CA PRO A 511 10.58 13.20 -8.10
C PRO A 511 9.67 13.47 -6.88
N ASN A 512 9.33 14.74 -6.64
CA ASN A 512 8.44 15.13 -5.54
C ASN A 512 6.98 14.75 -5.84
N GLY A 513 6.52 14.92 -7.08
CA GLY A 513 5.20 14.46 -7.52
C GLY A 513 5.01 12.95 -7.36
N LEU A 514 6.05 12.16 -7.69
CA LEU A 514 5.99 10.71 -7.46
C LEU A 514 5.94 10.36 -5.96
N THR A 515 6.68 11.10 -5.13
CA THR A 515 6.62 10.96 -3.66
C THR A 515 5.21 11.22 -3.14
N ARG A 516 4.59 12.34 -3.55
CA ARG A 516 3.21 12.67 -3.18
C ARG A 516 2.21 11.64 -3.68
N ALA A 517 2.34 11.20 -4.93
CA ALA A 517 1.48 10.18 -5.53
C ALA A 517 1.50 8.87 -4.72
N LEU A 518 2.68 8.36 -4.38
CA LEU A 518 2.84 7.13 -3.60
C LEU A 518 2.20 7.25 -2.20
N LEU A 519 2.41 8.37 -1.53
CA LEU A 519 1.83 8.60 -0.20
C LEU A 519 0.30 8.76 -0.25
N LYS A 520 -0.23 9.47 -1.24
CA LYS A 520 -1.68 9.58 -1.46
C LYS A 520 -2.30 8.22 -1.83
N ILE A 521 -1.62 7.40 -2.61
CA ILE A 521 -2.03 6.02 -2.88
C ILE A 521 -2.13 5.22 -1.58
N ALA A 522 -1.16 5.35 -0.68
CA ALA A 522 -1.21 4.70 0.63
C ALA A 522 -2.42 5.17 1.47
N ILE A 523 -2.63 6.48 1.56
CA ILE A 523 -3.75 7.10 2.27
C ILE A 523 -5.10 6.62 1.71
N GLY A 524 -5.26 6.65 0.38
CA GLY A 524 -6.47 6.20 -0.28
C GLY A 524 -6.72 4.70 -0.13
N THR A 525 -5.65 3.88 -0.14
CA THR A 525 -5.75 2.43 0.13
C THR A 525 -6.22 2.17 1.56
N ALA A 526 -5.66 2.87 2.54
CA ALA A 526 -6.09 2.78 3.93
C ALA A 526 -7.55 3.20 4.10
N LYS A 527 -7.96 4.31 3.45
CA LYS A 527 -9.34 4.79 3.45
C LYS A 527 -10.32 3.78 2.84
N ASP A 528 -9.99 3.18 1.70
CA ASP A 528 -10.81 2.14 1.08
C ASP A 528 -10.99 0.94 2.01
N VAL A 529 -9.91 0.43 2.60
CA VAL A 529 -9.96 -0.69 3.57
C VAL A 529 -10.82 -0.34 4.80
N GLN A 530 -10.76 0.90 5.29
CA GLN A 530 -11.60 1.36 6.39
C GLN A 530 -13.08 1.40 6.01
N THR A 531 -13.40 1.95 4.83
CA THR A 531 -14.77 2.07 4.33
C THR A 531 -15.37 0.70 4.03
N GLN A 532 -14.62 -0.17 3.35
CA GLN A 532 -15.05 -1.53 3.01
C GLN A 532 -15.00 -2.50 4.20
N LYS A 533 -14.33 -2.11 5.30
CA LYS A 533 -14.07 -2.94 6.50
C LYS A 533 -13.30 -4.25 6.22
N GLN A 534 -12.70 -4.39 5.04
CA GLN A 534 -11.95 -5.56 4.59
C GLN A 534 -10.99 -5.19 3.45
N THR A 535 -10.01 -6.04 3.16
CA THR A 535 -9.15 -5.85 2.00
C THR A 535 -9.86 -6.31 0.72
N SER A 536 -9.97 -5.43 -0.29
CA SER A 536 -10.51 -5.78 -1.61
C SER A 536 -9.75 -6.92 -2.28
N TYR A 537 -10.45 -7.81 -2.99
CA TYR A 537 -9.84 -8.89 -3.77
C TYR A 537 -8.93 -8.37 -4.89
N LEU A 538 -9.25 -7.19 -5.43
CA LEU A 538 -8.44 -6.54 -6.47
C LEU A 538 -7.05 -6.19 -5.93
N LEU A 539 -6.99 -5.56 -4.75
CA LEU A 539 -5.75 -5.12 -4.11
C LEU A 539 -4.81 -6.29 -3.83
N GLU A 540 -5.35 -7.39 -3.30
CA GLU A 540 -4.54 -8.56 -2.97
C GLU A 540 -4.18 -9.40 -4.20
N GLY A 541 -5.12 -9.61 -5.13
CA GLY A 541 -4.90 -10.45 -6.31
C GLY A 541 -3.91 -9.84 -7.31
N PHE A 542 -3.90 -8.51 -7.45
CA PHE A 542 -3.04 -7.79 -8.39
C PHE A 542 -1.85 -7.08 -7.72
N ASP A 543 -1.55 -7.43 -6.46
CA ASP A 543 -0.48 -6.83 -5.65
C ASP A 543 0.90 -6.86 -6.33
N LEU A 544 1.22 -7.90 -7.12
CA LEU A 544 2.49 -7.94 -7.88
C LEU A 544 2.61 -6.82 -8.91
N LEU A 545 1.49 -6.31 -9.43
CA LEU A 545 1.45 -5.31 -10.48
C LEU A 545 1.29 -3.89 -9.95
N ALA A 546 0.72 -3.71 -8.76
CA ALA A 546 0.44 -2.41 -8.16
C ALA A 546 1.71 -1.57 -7.93
N PRO A 547 1.60 -0.23 -7.85
CA PRO A 547 2.74 0.65 -7.56
C PRO A 547 3.23 0.52 -6.12
N LEU A 548 2.36 0.13 -5.19
CA LEU A 548 2.63 -0.03 -3.75
C LEU A 548 1.95 -1.29 -3.22
N GLY A 549 2.59 -1.92 -2.24
CA GLY A 549 2.04 -3.11 -1.59
C GLY A 549 0.93 -2.75 -0.64
N TYR A 550 -0.26 -3.35 -0.81
CA TYR A 550 -1.45 -2.97 -0.05
C TYR A 550 -1.23 -3.11 1.48
N ARG A 551 -0.44 -4.09 1.92
CA ARG A 551 -0.18 -4.34 3.36
C ARG A 551 0.50 -3.16 4.05
N MET A 552 1.58 -2.65 3.46
CA MET A 552 2.27 -1.47 3.99
C MET A 552 1.44 -0.21 3.73
N ALA A 553 0.81 -0.09 2.57
CA ALA A 553 -0.04 1.04 2.21
C ALA A 553 -1.18 1.27 3.23
N THR A 554 -1.86 0.20 3.66
CA THR A 554 -2.94 0.27 4.66
C THR A 554 -2.42 0.81 6.00
N THR A 555 -1.30 0.29 6.52
CA THR A 555 -0.75 0.78 7.79
C THR A 555 -0.22 2.20 7.66
N LEU A 556 0.64 2.46 6.67
CA LEU A 556 1.24 3.78 6.46
C LEU A 556 0.18 4.87 6.24
N GLY A 557 -0.79 4.61 5.35
CA GLY A 557 -1.85 5.56 5.02
C GLY A 557 -2.78 5.86 6.20
N SER A 558 -3.01 4.87 7.07
CA SER A 558 -3.83 5.05 8.27
C SER A 558 -3.15 5.82 9.39
N VAL A 559 -1.81 5.77 9.45
CA VAL A 559 -0.99 6.44 10.47
C VAL A 559 -0.65 7.88 10.06
N TYR A 560 -0.71 8.20 8.76
CA TYR A 560 -0.38 9.51 8.21
C TYR A 560 -1.03 10.70 8.94
N PRO A 561 -2.32 10.67 9.34
CA PRO A 561 -2.92 11.80 10.06
C PRO A 561 -2.38 12.03 11.48
N HIS A 562 -1.62 11.07 12.02
CA HIS A 562 -1.23 11.06 13.44
C HIS A 562 0.28 11.27 13.65
N ALA A 563 1.10 11.11 12.62
CA ALA A 563 2.55 11.26 12.73
C ALA A 563 3.24 11.59 11.40
N PRO A 564 4.39 12.29 11.45
CA PRO A 564 5.20 12.51 10.26
C PRO A 564 5.73 11.17 9.73
N ILE A 565 5.57 10.97 8.41
CA ILE A 565 5.93 9.72 7.71
C ILE A 565 7.41 9.40 7.88
N GLU A 566 8.26 10.43 7.91
CA GLU A 566 9.71 10.28 8.07
C GLU A 566 10.05 9.54 9.36
N SER A 567 9.30 9.79 10.44
CA SER A 567 9.50 9.10 11.71
C SER A 567 9.01 7.65 11.68
N VAL A 568 7.94 7.37 10.94
CA VAL A 568 7.34 6.03 10.81
C VAL A 568 8.19 5.13 9.91
N LEU A 569 8.79 5.69 8.85
CA LEU A 569 9.59 4.96 7.88
C LEU A 569 11.09 4.92 8.20
N GLU A 570 11.50 5.47 9.36
CA GLU A 570 12.92 5.48 9.75
C GLU A 570 13.49 4.06 9.85
N TRP A 571 12.71 3.10 10.36
CA TRP A 571 13.09 1.68 10.38
C TRP A 571 13.42 1.14 8.98
N GLU A 572 12.58 1.46 7.99
CA GLU A 572 12.78 1.02 6.59
C GLU A 572 13.97 1.70 5.93
N ARG A 573 14.59 2.68 6.56
CA ARG A 573 15.77 3.36 6.05
C ARG A 573 17.04 2.90 6.75
N THR A 574 17.00 2.76 8.07
CA THR A 574 18.21 2.54 8.89
C THR A 574 18.46 1.08 9.24
N ASN A 575 17.44 0.22 9.22
CA ASN A 575 17.62 -1.16 9.65
C ASN A 575 18.51 -1.92 8.64
N PRO A 576 19.60 -2.57 9.09
CA PRO A 576 20.52 -3.29 8.20
C PRO A 576 19.88 -4.55 7.57
N TYR A 577 18.82 -5.11 8.17
CA TYR A 577 18.17 -6.34 7.69
C TYR A 577 16.93 -6.10 6.83
N ARG A 578 16.53 -4.84 6.60
CA ARG A 578 15.29 -4.50 5.91
C ARG A 578 15.06 -5.23 4.59
N HIS A 579 16.12 -5.40 3.78
CA HIS A 579 16.06 -6.11 2.51
C HIS A 579 15.78 -7.61 2.69
N TRP A 580 16.37 -8.22 3.71
CA TRP A 580 16.14 -9.63 4.05
C TRP A 580 14.73 -9.84 4.61
N LEU A 581 14.25 -8.91 5.44
CA LEU A 581 12.89 -8.92 5.99
C LEU A 581 11.82 -8.62 4.93
N ALA A 582 12.18 -7.98 3.81
CA ALA A 582 11.29 -7.71 2.69
C ALA A 582 11.21 -8.85 1.66
N ILE A 583 11.88 -9.99 1.86
CA ILE A 583 11.90 -11.10 0.88
C ILE A 583 10.50 -11.63 0.54
N ASN A 584 9.57 -11.59 1.50
CA ASN A 584 8.19 -12.04 1.31
C ASN A 584 7.23 -10.93 0.78
N ASN A 585 7.75 -9.73 0.48
CA ASN A 585 6.95 -8.62 -0.02
C ASN A 585 7.06 -8.49 -1.53
N SER A 586 5.97 -8.05 -2.18
CA SER A 586 5.93 -7.75 -3.62
C SER A 586 6.70 -6.49 -3.98
N HIS A 587 6.88 -5.57 -3.02
CA HIS A 587 7.48 -4.27 -3.22
C HIS A 587 8.71 -4.07 -2.33
N PRO A 588 9.66 -3.22 -2.73
CA PRO A 588 10.71 -2.81 -1.83
C PRO A 588 10.14 -2.05 -0.63
N PRO A 589 10.90 -1.94 0.47
CA PRO A 589 10.55 -1.04 1.57
C PRO A 589 10.19 0.36 1.04
N THR A 590 9.08 0.90 1.52
CA THR A 590 8.56 2.19 1.02
C THR A 590 9.50 3.33 1.39
N GLY A 591 10.07 3.31 2.59
CA GLY A 591 11.08 4.27 3.06
C GLY A 591 12.32 4.32 2.16
N ASP A 592 12.85 3.16 1.73
CA ASP A 592 13.98 3.12 0.80
C ASP A 592 13.63 3.77 -0.56
N ARG A 593 12.43 3.51 -1.08
CA ARG A 593 11.96 4.13 -2.33
C ARG A 593 11.83 5.64 -2.18
N LEU A 594 11.13 6.12 -1.16
CA LEU A 594 10.92 7.54 -0.93
C LEU A 594 12.25 8.27 -0.67
N HIS A 595 13.17 7.64 0.06
CA HIS A 595 14.51 8.18 0.27
C HIS A 595 15.29 8.32 -1.05
N LEU A 596 15.18 7.36 -1.96
CA LEU A 596 15.80 7.43 -3.28
C LEU A 596 15.21 8.56 -4.13
N LEU A 597 13.88 8.77 -4.10
CA LEU A 597 13.24 9.92 -4.75
C LEU A 597 13.75 11.25 -4.20
N THR A 598 13.89 11.36 -2.88
CA THR A 598 14.51 12.53 -2.23
C THR A 598 15.95 12.74 -2.69
N HIS A 599 16.71 11.66 -2.88
CA HIS A 599 18.08 11.76 -3.39
C HIS A 599 18.13 12.32 -4.83
N TYR A 600 17.21 11.89 -5.70
CA TYR A 600 17.10 12.44 -7.05
C TYR A 600 16.71 13.93 -7.05
N ALA A 601 15.76 14.34 -6.20
CA ALA A 601 15.41 15.74 -6.02
C ALA A 601 16.63 16.58 -5.61
N ARG A 602 17.39 16.12 -4.60
CA ARG A 602 18.62 16.79 -4.12
C ARG A 602 19.71 16.84 -5.19
N HIS A 603 19.91 15.76 -5.95
CA HIS A 603 20.86 15.73 -7.06
C HIS A 603 20.54 16.79 -8.11
N TRP A 604 19.26 17.08 -8.33
CA TRP A 604 18.81 18.15 -9.21
C TRP A 604 18.66 19.52 -8.54
N LYS A 605 19.08 19.65 -7.27
CA LYS A 605 18.98 20.87 -6.47
C LYS A 605 17.54 21.40 -6.36
N LEU A 606 16.58 20.48 -6.30
CA LEU A 606 15.19 20.78 -6.00
C LEU A 606 14.97 20.72 -4.48
N ASP A 607 13.99 21.48 -4.00
CA ASP A 607 13.42 21.25 -2.68
C ASP A 607 12.83 19.84 -2.60
N THR A 608 12.71 19.30 -1.40
CA THR A 608 12.30 17.91 -1.18
C THR A 608 10.96 17.85 -0.48
N GLU A 609 10.06 16.99 -0.97
CA GLU A 609 8.75 16.78 -0.33
C GLU A 609 8.87 16.21 1.09
N LEU A 610 9.88 15.35 1.32
CA LEU A 610 10.18 14.73 2.61
C LEU A 610 11.54 15.18 3.11
N GLU A 611 11.61 15.54 4.39
CA GLU A 611 12.84 15.95 5.05
C GLU A 611 13.36 14.86 5.98
N TRP A 612 14.19 14.00 5.42
CA TRP A 612 14.99 13.08 6.23
C TRP A 612 16.04 13.87 7.00
N GLY A 613 16.02 13.79 8.35
CA GLY A 613 16.95 14.47 9.24
C GLY A 613 18.41 14.30 8.80
N ILE A 614 19.03 15.41 8.39
CA ILE A 614 20.37 15.45 7.76
C ILE A 614 21.47 15.05 8.76
N GLU A 615 21.25 15.28 10.06
CA GLU A 615 22.30 15.19 11.08
C GLU A 615 22.65 13.78 11.58
N ARG A 616 21.75 12.78 11.44
CA ARG A 616 22.08 11.38 11.80
C ARG A 616 22.73 10.59 10.67
N SER A 617 22.69 11.11 9.44
CA SER A 617 23.12 10.40 8.23
C SER A 617 24.62 10.52 7.96
N ALA A 618 25.25 11.63 8.34
CA ALA A 618 26.70 11.79 8.20
C ALA A 618 27.48 10.92 9.21
N VAL A 619 26.97 10.77 10.44
CA VAL A 619 27.57 9.91 11.48
C VAL A 619 27.31 8.42 11.21
N SER A 620 26.20 8.06 10.53
CA SER A 620 25.90 6.66 10.16
C SER A 620 26.53 6.21 8.84
N SER A 621 26.94 7.13 7.95
CA SER A 621 27.71 6.80 6.74
C SER A 621 29.09 6.18 7.03
N GLN A 622 29.51 6.24 8.29
CA GLN A 622 30.72 5.61 8.83
C GLN A 622 30.41 4.34 9.65
N ARG A 623 29.17 3.83 9.63
CA ARG A 623 28.89 2.47 10.12
C ARG A 623 29.45 1.49 9.09
N SER A 624 30.52 0.81 9.48
CA SER A 624 31.03 -0.40 8.85
C SER A 624 29.88 -1.25 8.26
N THR A 625 29.96 -1.58 6.98
CA THR A 625 29.08 -2.56 6.30
C THR A 625 29.13 -3.95 6.94
N ARG A 626 30.08 -4.19 7.86
CA ARG A 626 30.13 -5.40 8.68
C ARG A 626 29.17 -5.27 9.85
N LEU A 627 28.19 -6.17 9.88
CA LEU A 627 27.31 -6.40 11.02
C LEU A 627 28.14 -6.65 12.28
N THR A 628 27.70 -6.07 13.40
CA THR A 628 28.29 -6.34 14.73
C THR A 628 28.00 -7.79 15.17
N SER A 629 28.73 -8.29 16.18
CA SER A 629 28.48 -9.63 16.72
C SER A 629 27.05 -9.82 17.23
N GLN A 630 26.51 -8.80 17.91
CA GLN A 630 25.11 -8.79 18.37
C GLN A 630 24.13 -8.83 17.19
N GLN A 631 24.42 -8.06 16.15
CA GLN A 631 23.63 -8.03 14.93
C GLN A 631 23.58 -9.41 14.23
N TRP A 632 24.74 -10.06 14.05
CA TRP A 632 24.80 -11.43 13.53
C TRP A 632 23.98 -12.42 14.35
N ARG A 633 24.04 -12.32 15.69
CA ARG A 633 23.26 -13.18 16.57
C ARG A 633 21.76 -13.01 16.36
N THR A 634 21.26 -11.78 16.29
CA THR A 634 19.84 -11.50 16.04
C THR A 634 19.40 -12.02 14.68
N LEU A 635 20.21 -11.84 13.64
CA LEU A 635 19.91 -12.36 12.30
C LEU A 635 19.86 -13.90 12.28
N LEU A 636 20.84 -14.56 12.89
CA LEU A 636 20.88 -16.01 12.99
C LEU A 636 19.68 -16.55 13.76
N LEU A 637 19.26 -15.88 14.84
CA LEU A 637 18.11 -16.28 15.63
C LEU A 637 16.80 -16.09 14.86
N GLN A 638 16.63 -14.95 14.19
CA GLN A 638 15.49 -14.65 13.32
C GLN A 638 15.37 -15.66 12.17
N GLY A 639 16.49 -16.03 11.56
CA GLY A 639 16.57 -16.99 10.47
C GLY A 639 16.83 -18.44 10.90
N ALA A 640 16.77 -18.76 12.20
CA ALA A 640 17.30 -20.02 12.74
C ALA A 640 16.77 -21.29 12.05
N PRO A 641 15.47 -21.43 11.71
CA PRO A 641 14.98 -22.60 10.97
C PRO A 641 15.67 -22.78 9.61
N PHE A 642 15.91 -21.68 8.88
CA PHE A 642 16.54 -21.72 7.56
C PHE A 642 18.05 -21.97 7.64
N PHE A 643 18.74 -21.32 8.59
CA PHE A 643 20.16 -21.59 8.83
C PHE A 643 20.38 -23.02 9.34
N GLY A 644 19.47 -23.53 10.16
CA GLY A 644 19.45 -24.92 10.60
C GLY A 644 19.35 -25.89 9.42
N LEU A 645 18.48 -25.62 8.45
CA LEU A 645 18.37 -26.41 7.21
C LEU A 645 19.68 -26.42 6.43
N VAL A 646 20.31 -25.25 6.23
CA VAL A 646 21.59 -25.12 5.54
C VAL A 646 22.71 -25.85 6.28
N LEU A 647 22.77 -25.73 7.61
CA LEU A 647 23.75 -26.42 8.45
C LEU A 647 23.57 -27.94 8.39
N GLY A 648 22.33 -28.42 8.40
CA GLY A 648 22.01 -29.84 8.21
C GLY A 648 22.44 -30.37 6.84
N LEU A 649 22.22 -29.59 5.76
CA LEU A 649 22.73 -29.92 4.42
C LEU A 649 24.27 -29.94 4.38
N ALA A 650 24.93 -28.95 4.99
CA ALA A 650 26.38 -28.89 5.06
C ALA A 650 26.97 -30.09 5.81
N MET A 651 26.33 -30.50 6.91
CA MET A 651 26.70 -31.70 7.67
C MET A 651 26.50 -32.98 6.84
N ALA A 652 25.41 -33.08 6.09
CA ALA A 652 25.18 -34.21 5.19
C ALA A 652 26.25 -34.30 4.10
N TYR A 653 26.62 -33.17 3.50
CA TYR A 653 27.70 -33.13 2.52
C TYR A 653 29.06 -33.47 3.15
N LEU A 654 29.32 -33.01 4.38
CA LEU A 654 30.52 -33.38 5.12
C LEU A 654 30.62 -34.90 5.31
N PHE A 655 29.56 -35.56 5.78
CA PHE A 655 29.54 -37.02 5.90
C PHE A 655 29.72 -37.72 4.55
N ALA A 656 29.07 -37.23 3.49
CA ALA A 656 29.26 -37.77 2.15
C ALA A 656 30.73 -37.66 1.70
N THR A 657 31.38 -36.51 1.93
CA THR A 657 32.80 -36.32 1.58
C THR A 657 33.73 -37.20 2.41
N LEU A 658 33.46 -37.38 3.71
CA LEU A 658 34.23 -38.28 4.57
C LEU A 658 34.10 -39.74 4.13
N GLY A 659 32.89 -40.17 3.78
CA GLY A 659 32.65 -41.50 3.23
C GLY A 659 33.37 -41.71 1.90
N TRP A 660 33.38 -40.70 1.02
CA TRP A 660 34.07 -40.75 -0.27
C TRP A 660 35.58 -40.89 -0.10
N VAL A 661 36.17 -40.10 0.80
CA VAL A 661 37.60 -40.17 1.12
C VAL A 661 37.95 -41.52 1.75
N GLY A 662 37.11 -42.00 2.69
CA GLY A 662 37.29 -43.30 3.33
C GLY A 662 37.24 -44.45 2.32
N TRP A 663 36.27 -44.45 1.41
CA TRP A 663 36.19 -45.41 0.31
C TRP A 663 37.43 -45.35 -0.59
N ARG A 664 37.87 -44.15 -0.98
CA ARG A 664 39.08 -43.97 -1.81
C ARG A 664 40.36 -44.41 -1.09
N ALA A 665 40.40 -44.34 0.24
CA ALA A 665 41.49 -44.79 1.09
C ALA A 665 41.43 -46.29 1.46
N GLY A 666 40.42 -47.03 0.97
CA GLY A 666 40.25 -48.46 1.26
C GLY A 666 39.60 -48.78 2.61
N ILE A 667 39.03 -47.78 3.30
CA ILE A 667 38.31 -47.94 4.57
C ILE A 667 36.83 -48.23 4.28
N ASN A 668 36.52 -49.49 4.02
CA ASN A 668 35.17 -49.92 3.62
C ASN A 668 34.10 -49.61 4.68
N GLN A 669 34.46 -49.47 5.96
CA GLN A 669 33.54 -49.12 7.05
C GLN A 669 32.94 -47.70 6.92
N LEU A 670 33.54 -46.81 6.11
CA LEU A 670 33.04 -45.45 5.90
C LEU A 670 32.28 -45.28 4.59
N SER A 671 32.31 -46.29 3.71
CA SER A 671 31.72 -46.21 2.37
C SER A 671 30.21 -45.96 2.37
N TRP A 672 29.49 -46.43 3.39
CA TRP A 672 28.05 -46.23 3.53
C TRP A 672 27.67 -44.75 3.65
N MET A 673 28.53 -43.91 4.26
CA MET A 673 28.26 -42.47 4.45
C MET A 673 28.20 -41.70 3.12
N TYR A 674 28.92 -42.18 2.10
CA TYR A 674 28.95 -41.54 0.78
C TYR A 674 27.69 -41.81 -0.05
N GLY A 675 27.16 -43.03 0.03
CA GLY A 675 25.99 -43.44 -0.74
C GLY A 675 24.67 -43.02 -0.14
N ASP A 676 24.61 -42.76 1.18
CA ASP A 676 23.33 -42.67 1.87
C ASP A 676 22.56 -41.36 1.59
N HIS A 677 21.60 -41.45 0.67
CA HIS A 677 20.65 -40.38 0.39
C HIS A 677 19.74 -40.04 1.58
N ALA A 678 19.62 -40.91 2.59
CA ALA A 678 18.88 -40.61 3.82
C ALA A 678 19.55 -39.49 4.61
N LEU A 679 20.89 -39.45 4.67
CA LEU A 679 21.62 -38.35 5.32
C LEU A 679 21.30 -37.00 4.65
N LEU A 680 21.30 -36.97 3.31
CA LEU A 680 21.01 -35.77 2.52
C LEU A 680 19.57 -35.26 2.68
N ARG A 681 18.60 -36.14 2.96
CA ARG A 681 17.19 -35.76 3.13
C ARG A 681 16.81 -35.53 4.59
N GLY A 682 17.40 -36.29 5.52
CA GLY A 682 17.05 -36.30 6.94
C GLY A 682 17.73 -35.20 7.76
N LEU A 683 19.05 -35.02 7.61
CA LEU A 683 19.81 -34.01 8.39
C LEU A 683 19.32 -32.57 8.19
N PRO A 684 18.91 -32.12 6.98
CA PRO A 684 18.35 -30.78 6.81
C PRO A 684 17.05 -30.57 7.60
N LEU A 685 16.20 -31.60 7.71
CA LEU A 685 14.95 -31.53 8.46
C LEU A 685 15.19 -31.49 9.97
N VAL A 686 16.17 -32.27 10.44
CA VAL A 686 16.62 -32.21 11.84
C VAL A 686 17.20 -30.83 12.15
N GLY A 687 18.04 -30.29 11.26
CA GLY A 687 18.57 -28.93 11.39
C GLY A 687 17.49 -27.85 11.43
N PHE A 688 16.49 -27.94 10.54
CA PHE A 688 15.31 -27.06 10.54
C PHE A 688 14.53 -27.14 11.86
N SER A 689 14.36 -28.36 12.40
CA SER A 689 13.69 -28.58 13.68
C SER A 689 14.42 -27.92 14.85
N ILE A 690 15.74 -28.15 14.98
CA ILE A 690 16.58 -27.52 16.01
C ILE A 690 16.51 -26.00 15.90
N GLY A 691 16.62 -25.46 14.68
CA GLY A 691 16.49 -24.02 14.44
C GLY A 691 15.13 -23.45 14.84
N THR A 692 14.07 -24.23 14.66
CA THR A 692 12.71 -23.86 15.10
C THR A 692 12.62 -23.80 16.62
N PHE A 693 13.09 -24.84 17.33
CA PHE A 693 13.06 -24.85 18.79
C PHE A 693 13.90 -23.74 19.44
N ILE A 694 15.08 -23.43 18.87
CA ILE A 694 15.92 -22.30 19.34
C ILE A 694 15.19 -20.96 19.21
N ARG A 695 14.36 -20.79 18.17
CA ARG A 695 13.67 -19.53 17.88
C ARG A 695 12.37 -19.33 18.66
N ILE A 696 11.68 -20.39 19.10
CA ILE A 696 10.33 -20.30 19.70
C ILE A 696 10.30 -19.37 20.90
N ASN A 697 11.14 -19.59 21.92
CA ASN A 697 11.05 -18.81 23.18
C ASN A 697 11.41 -17.32 22.98
N PRO A 698 12.47 -16.97 22.22
CA PRO A 698 12.74 -15.57 21.91
C PRO A 698 11.66 -14.92 21.05
N LEU A 699 11.04 -15.68 20.15
CA LEU A 699 9.96 -15.16 19.32
C LEU A 699 8.69 -14.94 20.16
N PHE A 700 8.31 -15.86 21.03
CA PHE A 700 7.09 -15.79 21.84
C PHE A 700 7.42 -15.74 23.34
N PRO A 701 7.96 -14.62 23.85
CA PRO A 701 8.20 -14.45 25.28
C PRO A 701 6.86 -14.40 26.04
N ASP A 702 6.86 -14.89 27.27
CA ASP A 702 5.65 -14.90 28.11
C ASP A 702 5.04 -13.51 28.24
N VAL A 703 3.75 -13.41 27.96
CA VAL A 703 2.99 -12.17 28.12
C VAL A 703 2.62 -12.06 29.61
N PRO A 704 3.12 -11.05 30.36
CA PRO A 704 2.80 -10.93 31.78
C PRO A 704 1.30 -10.72 31.97
N PHE A 705 0.65 -11.64 32.68
CA PHE A 705 -0.80 -11.63 32.94
C PHE A 705 -1.25 -10.57 33.98
N SER A 706 -0.38 -9.64 34.38
CA SER A 706 -0.71 -8.66 35.41
C SER A 706 -1.62 -7.57 34.85
N ASN A 707 -2.89 -7.59 35.29
CA ASN A 707 -3.76 -6.43 35.38
C ASN A 707 -3.07 -5.32 36.18
N THR A 708 -2.25 -4.50 35.54
CA THR A 708 -1.88 -3.15 35.95
C THR A 708 -0.96 -2.63 34.85
N LYS A 709 -1.25 -1.42 34.36
CA LYS A 709 -0.34 -0.62 33.56
C LYS A 709 1.10 -0.82 34.07
N ALA A 710 1.92 -1.58 33.36
CA ALA A 710 3.35 -1.39 33.48
C ALA A 710 3.58 0.05 33.02
N ALA A 711 4.00 0.88 33.96
CA ALA A 711 4.02 2.33 33.90
C ALA A 711 4.53 2.89 32.55
N GLY A 712 3.64 3.51 31.76
CA GLY A 712 4.05 4.54 30.80
C GLY A 712 3.43 4.56 29.39
N SER A 713 2.90 3.47 28.83
CA SER A 713 2.52 3.48 27.41
C SER A 713 1.02 3.28 27.18
N SER A 714 0.33 4.37 26.83
CA SER A 714 -0.77 4.27 25.88
C SER A 714 -0.14 3.84 24.56
N ASP A 715 -0.16 2.56 24.23
CA ASP A 715 0.50 2.02 23.02
C ASP A 715 -0.21 2.51 21.76
N SER A 716 0.02 3.77 21.40
CA SER A 716 -0.33 4.30 20.09
C SER A 716 0.43 3.49 19.05
N LEU A 717 -0.25 3.05 17.99
CA LEU A 717 0.40 2.32 16.90
C LEU A 717 1.57 3.13 16.31
N VAL A 718 1.43 4.46 16.32
CA VAL A 718 2.48 5.42 15.95
C VAL A 718 3.76 5.20 16.75
N ASP A 719 3.65 5.07 18.08
CA ASP A 719 4.80 4.98 18.97
C ASP A 719 5.51 3.64 18.84
N LEU A 720 4.78 2.58 18.49
CA LEU A 720 5.34 1.27 18.16
C LEU A 720 6.11 1.26 16.83
N LEU A 721 5.77 2.14 15.89
CA LEU A 721 6.39 2.20 14.57
C LEU A 721 7.68 3.04 14.53
N LYS A 722 7.82 4.03 15.42
CA LYS A 722 8.99 4.94 15.50
C LYS A 722 10.35 4.28 15.76
N PRO A 723 10.48 3.22 16.59
CA PRO A 723 11.78 2.61 16.87
C PRO A 723 12.43 2.03 15.61
N ALA A 724 13.70 2.39 15.37
CA ALA A 724 14.39 2.09 14.11
C ALA A 724 15.19 0.78 14.13
N ASP A 725 15.49 0.24 15.31
CA ASP A 725 16.36 -0.93 15.50
C ASP A 725 15.66 -2.31 15.61
N PRO A 726 14.39 -2.48 16.05
CA PRO A 726 13.87 -3.80 16.38
C PRO A 726 13.73 -4.72 15.14
N VAL A 727 13.97 -6.01 15.34
CA VAL A 727 13.73 -7.08 14.35
C VAL A 727 12.52 -7.90 14.84
N PRO A 728 11.79 -8.68 14.02
CA PRO A 728 10.61 -9.39 14.50
C PRO A 728 10.84 -10.29 15.74
N VAL A 729 12.03 -10.89 15.89
CA VAL A 729 12.37 -11.63 17.12
C VAL A 729 12.40 -10.75 18.37
N ASP A 730 12.75 -9.47 18.28
CA ASP A 730 12.72 -8.51 19.39
C ASP A 730 11.30 -7.94 19.62
N GLY A 731 10.27 -8.76 19.42
CA GLY A 731 8.88 -8.32 19.42
C GLY A 731 8.46 -7.75 20.77
N GLN A 732 7.74 -6.63 20.73
CA GLN A 732 7.26 -5.94 21.92
C GLN A 732 5.90 -6.50 22.31
N THR A 733 5.70 -6.83 23.58
CA THR A 733 4.37 -7.22 24.08
C THR A 733 3.46 -6.00 24.09
N VAL A 734 2.32 -6.08 23.42
CA VAL A 734 1.39 -4.96 23.27
C VAL A 734 -0.03 -5.37 23.63
N GLN A 735 -0.79 -4.40 24.12
CA GLN A 735 -2.23 -4.53 24.32
C GLN A 735 -2.93 -3.37 23.60
N LEU A 736 -3.57 -3.67 22.48
CA LEU A 736 -4.26 -2.69 21.65
C LEU A 736 -5.75 -2.93 21.66
N GLU A 737 -6.52 -1.85 21.78
CA GLU A 737 -7.96 -1.84 21.61
C GLU A 737 -8.30 -1.23 20.25
N GLY A 738 -9.25 -1.84 19.55
CA GLY A 738 -9.67 -1.34 18.25
C GLY A 738 -10.81 -2.13 17.63
N GLN A 739 -11.34 -1.60 16.54
CA GLN A 739 -12.36 -2.30 15.76
C GLN A 739 -11.70 -3.41 14.92
N PHE A 740 -12.26 -4.61 14.99
CA PHE A 740 -11.80 -5.75 14.21
C PHE A 740 -12.32 -5.67 12.77
N LEU A 741 -11.42 -5.69 11.79
CA LEU A 741 -11.73 -5.61 10.36
C LEU A 741 -11.18 -6.84 9.63
N GLY A 742 -11.75 -7.16 8.47
CA GLY A 742 -11.32 -8.31 7.68
C GLY A 742 -12.45 -8.96 6.88
N ARG A 743 -12.07 -9.86 5.96
CA ARG A 743 -13.04 -10.67 5.22
C ARG A 743 -13.81 -11.63 6.14
N ALA A 744 -15.07 -11.87 5.80
CA ALA A 744 -15.96 -12.75 6.56
C ALA A 744 -15.87 -14.22 6.14
N GLU A 745 -16.15 -15.10 7.12
CA GLU A 745 -16.36 -16.55 6.95
C GLU A 745 -15.27 -17.27 6.13
N ILE A 746 -15.65 -18.01 5.08
CA ILE A 746 -14.77 -18.89 4.30
C ILE A 746 -13.66 -18.09 3.59
N SER A 747 -13.94 -16.84 3.24
CA SER A 747 -12.97 -15.94 2.62
C SER A 747 -11.79 -15.62 3.54
N ASN A 748 -11.88 -15.91 4.83
CA ASN A 748 -10.83 -15.63 5.80
C ASN A 748 -10.54 -16.83 6.70
N LEU A 749 -10.80 -18.03 6.20
CA LEU A 749 -10.67 -19.26 6.97
C LEU A 749 -9.25 -19.45 7.53
N LEU A 750 -8.22 -19.05 6.77
CA LEU A 750 -6.82 -19.16 7.17
C LEU A 750 -6.34 -17.93 7.94
N SER A 751 -7.26 -17.06 8.41
CA SER A 751 -6.93 -15.79 9.05
C SER A 751 -6.05 -14.89 8.17
N GLN A 752 -6.25 -14.98 6.86
CA GLN A 752 -5.40 -14.33 5.86
C GLN A 752 -5.69 -12.83 5.67
N ASP A 753 -6.81 -12.31 6.18
CA ASP A 753 -7.18 -10.90 6.13
C ASP A 753 -7.79 -10.48 7.46
N LEU A 754 -6.96 -10.35 8.49
CA LEU A 754 -7.36 -9.83 9.80
C LEU A 754 -6.62 -8.52 10.07
N LEU A 755 -7.37 -7.50 10.45
CA LEU A 755 -6.90 -6.14 10.66
C LEU A 755 -7.49 -5.59 11.96
N LEU A 756 -6.72 -4.78 12.68
CA LEU A 756 -7.18 -4.04 13.85
C LEU A 756 -7.11 -2.55 13.54
N ARG A 757 -8.26 -1.86 13.57
CA ARG A 757 -8.34 -0.41 13.49
C ARG A 757 -8.31 0.17 14.89
N THR A 758 -7.16 0.69 15.29
CA THR A 758 -6.98 1.44 16.54
C THR A 758 -7.35 2.91 16.32
N THR A 759 -7.24 3.73 17.36
CA THR A 759 -7.41 5.19 17.29
C THR A 759 -6.35 5.90 16.46
N THR A 760 -5.21 5.23 16.19
CA THR A 760 -4.00 5.83 15.62
C THR A 760 -3.56 5.18 14.31
N GLY A 761 -4.30 4.18 13.83
CA GLY A 761 -4.10 3.55 12.53
C GLY A 761 -4.65 2.13 12.44
N ILE A 762 -4.29 1.43 11.37
CA ILE A 762 -4.64 0.05 11.10
C ILE A 762 -3.38 -0.80 11.09
N VAL A 763 -3.40 -1.91 11.83
CA VAL A 763 -2.33 -2.91 11.82
C VAL A 763 -2.88 -4.28 11.49
N ARG A 764 -2.08 -5.07 10.79
CA ARG A 764 -2.44 -6.43 10.44
C ARG A 764 -2.25 -7.37 11.63
N LEU A 765 -3.18 -8.31 11.76
CA LEU A 765 -3.15 -9.33 12.80
C LEU A 765 -2.85 -10.70 12.19
N HIS A 766 -1.97 -11.45 12.85
CA HIS A 766 -1.77 -12.86 12.58
C HIS A 766 -2.35 -13.64 13.74
N CYS A 767 -3.39 -14.43 13.46
CA CYS A 767 -4.06 -15.28 14.44
C CYS A 767 -4.18 -16.69 13.89
N LEU A 768 -3.52 -17.66 14.52
CA LEU A 768 -3.72 -19.07 14.24
C LEU A 768 -4.71 -19.65 15.24
N SER A 769 -5.69 -20.44 14.76
CA SER A 769 -6.53 -21.24 15.66
C SER A 769 -5.68 -22.26 16.43
N ASN A 770 -6.15 -22.69 17.61
CA ASN A 770 -5.52 -23.78 18.36
C ASN A 770 -5.38 -25.07 17.54
N TRP A 771 -6.33 -25.34 16.65
CA TRP A 771 -6.29 -26.48 15.71
C TRP A 771 -5.70 -26.10 14.34
N GLY A 772 -5.01 -24.97 14.27
CA GLY A 772 -4.21 -24.58 13.12
C GLY A 772 -5.04 -24.10 11.95
N PRO A 773 -4.52 -24.27 10.71
CA PRO A 773 -5.22 -23.83 9.49
C PRO A 773 -6.61 -24.45 9.30
N ILE A 774 -6.82 -25.65 9.83
CA ILE A 774 -8.11 -26.36 9.76
C ILE A 774 -9.01 -26.09 10.95
N GLY A 775 -8.52 -25.44 12.01
CA GLY A 775 -9.29 -25.24 13.22
C GLY A 775 -10.57 -24.45 12.98
N ASN A 776 -10.52 -23.47 12.09
CA ASN A 776 -11.67 -22.64 11.73
C ASN A 776 -12.76 -23.40 10.93
N LEU A 777 -12.48 -24.64 10.47
CA LEU A 777 -13.48 -25.54 9.90
C LEU A 777 -14.42 -26.09 10.98
N PHE A 778 -13.94 -26.24 12.21
CA PHE A 778 -14.70 -26.78 13.33
C PHE A 778 -15.31 -25.66 14.19
N SER A 779 -16.40 -25.96 14.87
CA SER A 779 -17.04 -25.03 15.80
C SER A 779 -16.13 -24.75 17.00
N GLN A 780 -15.72 -23.48 17.15
CA GLN A 780 -14.96 -22.98 18.29
C GLN A 780 -15.83 -22.03 19.12
N ALA A 781 -15.47 -21.81 20.39
CA ALA A 781 -16.18 -20.90 21.28
C ALA A 781 -16.20 -19.44 20.80
N VAL A 782 -15.13 -18.99 20.12
CA VAL A 782 -15.04 -17.70 19.43
C VAL A 782 -14.13 -17.85 18.21
N ARG A 783 -14.68 -17.82 16.99
CA ARG A 783 -13.84 -17.69 15.79
C ARG A 783 -13.51 -16.21 15.59
N PRO A 784 -12.28 -15.87 15.16
CA PRO A 784 -11.96 -14.49 14.82
C PRO A 784 -12.95 -13.88 13.82
N THR A 785 -13.42 -14.67 12.85
CA THR A 785 -14.42 -14.22 11.87
C THR A 785 -15.79 -13.85 12.47
N ASP A 786 -16.13 -14.38 13.64
CA ASP A 786 -17.44 -14.14 14.29
C ASP A 786 -17.49 -12.79 15.01
N VAL A 787 -16.33 -12.19 15.28
CA VAL A 787 -16.18 -10.92 16.01
C VAL A 787 -15.84 -9.74 15.09
N LEU A 788 -15.94 -9.93 13.77
CA LEU A 788 -15.74 -8.85 12.78
C LEU A 788 -16.70 -7.70 13.02
N GLY A 789 -16.17 -6.48 12.95
CA GLY A 789 -16.89 -5.23 13.18
C GLY A 789 -17.03 -4.82 14.65
N GLN A 790 -16.72 -5.70 15.61
CA GLN A 790 -16.76 -5.40 17.04
C GLN A 790 -15.46 -4.72 17.51
N THR A 791 -15.56 -3.92 18.56
CA THR A 791 -14.38 -3.43 19.30
C THR A 791 -13.85 -4.56 20.17
N ILE A 792 -12.59 -4.91 19.98
CA ILE A 792 -11.92 -5.98 20.73
C ILE A 792 -10.63 -5.46 21.35
N VAL A 793 -10.19 -6.16 22.40
CA VAL A 793 -8.86 -5.96 22.98
C VAL A 793 -7.97 -7.10 22.53
N VAL A 794 -6.91 -6.76 21.82
CA VAL A 794 -5.91 -7.70 21.32
C VAL A 794 -4.66 -7.59 22.18
N THR A 795 -4.21 -8.72 22.70
CA THR A 795 -2.92 -8.86 23.39
C THR A 795 -2.03 -9.75 22.55
N GLY A 796 -0.74 -9.43 22.45
CA GLY A 796 0.19 -10.22 21.66
C GLY A 796 1.55 -9.54 21.51
N TRP A 797 2.26 -9.90 20.44
CA TRP A 797 3.60 -9.38 20.16
C TRP A 797 3.59 -8.55 18.88
N PHE A 798 3.91 -7.26 18.99
CA PHE A 798 4.12 -6.38 17.85
C PHE A 798 5.45 -6.71 17.17
N ARG A 799 5.40 -6.89 15.86
CA ARG A 799 6.54 -7.27 15.01
C ARG A 799 6.83 -6.15 14.03
N HIS A 800 8.02 -5.58 14.18
CA HIS A 800 8.52 -4.58 13.24
C HIS A 800 9.24 -5.27 12.09
N GLY A 801 8.82 -4.97 10.86
CA GLY A 801 9.30 -5.57 9.63
C GLY A 801 8.89 -4.72 8.43
N ALA A 802 9.26 -5.13 7.22
CA ALA A 802 8.90 -4.40 5.99
C ALA A 802 7.37 -4.32 5.74
N THR A 803 6.59 -5.11 6.47
CA THR A 803 5.17 -4.85 6.75
C THR A 803 4.98 -5.11 8.23
N PRO A 804 4.56 -4.15 9.06
CA PRO A 804 4.36 -4.39 10.50
C PRO A 804 3.10 -5.26 10.75
N TRP A 805 3.15 -6.12 11.77
CA TRP A 805 2.01 -6.95 12.17
C TRP A 805 2.03 -7.27 13.66
N ILE A 806 0.93 -7.80 14.18
CA ILE A 806 0.83 -8.32 15.55
C ILE A 806 0.57 -9.82 15.49
N ASP A 807 1.46 -10.60 16.09
CA ASP A 807 1.17 -12.00 16.41
C ASP A 807 0.26 -11.99 17.64
N VAL A 808 -1.00 -12.35 17.45
CA VAL A 808 -2.01 -12.33 18.50
C VAL A 808 -1.73 -13.43 19.51
N ASP A 809 -1.79 -13.16 20.80
CA ASP A 809 -1.83 -14.18 21.86
C ASP A 809 -3.29 -14.41 22.30
N THR A 810 -3.97 -13.36 22.75
CA THR A 810 -5.39 -13.42 23.10
C THR A 810 -6.22 -12.30 22.49
N ILE A 811 -7.43 -12.65 22.07
CA ILE A 811 -8.50 -11.75 21.65
C ILE A 811 -9.56 -11.75 22.73
N ARG A 812 -9.86 -10.59 23.30
CA ARG A 812 -10.94 -10.41 24.28
C ARG A 812 -12.08 -9.63 23.66
N THR A 813 -13.27 -10.22 23.70
CA THR A 813 -14.51 -9.57 23.29
C THR A 813 -15.09 -8.74 24.44
N PRO A 814 -15.94 -7.74 24.15
CA PRO A 814 -16.64 -6.96 25.19
C PRO A 814 -17.47 -7.84 26.13
N GLY A 815 -18.01 -8.95 25.62
CA GLY A 815 -18.77 -9.93 26.41
C GLY A 815 -17.91 -10.87 27.27
N GLY A 816 -16.62 -10.55 27.49
CA GLY A 816 -15.71 -11.31 28.36
C GLY A 816 -15.22 -12.64 27.79
N ARG A 817 -15.61 -13.02 26.57
CA ARG A 817 -15.09 -14.23 25.91
C ARG A 817 -13.67 -13.97 25.42
N VAL A 818 -12.78 -14.91 25.72
CA VAL A 818 -11.37 -14.87 25.34
C VAL A 818 -11.07 -15.99 24.36
N SER A 819 -10.50 -15.64 23.20
CA SER A 819 -9.95 -16.59 22.23
C SER A 819 -8.42 -16.53 22.30
N ARG A 820 -7.76 -17.69 22.42
CA ARG A 820 -6.29 -17.78 22.39
C ARG A 820 -5.83 -18.24 21.01
N SER A 821 -4.69 -17.72 20.58
CA SER A 821 -4.03 -18.19 19.36
C SER A 821 -3.10 -19.36 19.67
N GLY A 822 -2.88 -20.21 18.65
CA GLY A 822 -2.03 -21.38 18.73
C GLY A 822 -0.59 -21.17 18.25
N HIS A 823 -0.10 -19.94 18.08
CA HIS A 823 1.20 -19.69 17.41
C HIS A 823 2.39 -20.50 17.97
N PRO A 824 2.68 -20.48 19.29
CA PRO A 824 3.81 -21.24 19.84
C PRO A 824 3.60 -22.75 19.71
N VAL A 825 2.37 -23.21 19.87
CA VAL A 825 1.99 -24.63 19.76
C VAL A 825 2.23 -25.13 18.34
N TRP A 826 1.82 -24.38 17.31
CA TRP A 826 2.03 -24.78 15.92
C TRP A 826 3.48 -24.74 15.49
N SER A 827 4.26 -23.77 15.99
CA SER A 827 5.70 -23.77 15.78
C SER A 827 6.36 -25.01 16.40
N THR A 828 5.89 -25.43 17.58
CA THR A 828 6.36 -26.64 18.27
C THR A 828 5.98 -27.91 17.50
N ILE A 829 4.73 -28.02 17.05
CA ILE A 829 4.24 -29.14 16.23
C ILE A 829 5.04 -29.25 14.94
N LEU A 830 5.26 -28.13 14.23
CA LEU A 830 6.03 -28.12 12.99
C LEU A 830 7.48 -28.58 13.24
N GLY A 831 8.11 -28.09 14.30
CA GLY A 831 9.44 -28.54 14.72
C GLY A 831 9.48 -30.04 15.02
N ALA A 832 8.48 -30.56 15.75
CA ALA A 832 8.38 -31.98 16.10
C ALA A 832 8.11 -32.88 14.88
N ILE A 833 7.26 -32.46 13.94
CA ILE A 833 7.02 -33.17 12.67
C ILE A 833 8.31 -33.23 11.85
N ALA A 834 9.02 -32.10 11.71
CA ALA A 834 10.28 -32.06 10.98
C ALA A 834 11.36 -32.96 11.62
N ALA A 835 11.47 -32.96 12.96
CA ALA A 835 12.35 -33.88 13.67
C ALA A 835 11.97 -35.34 13.42
N SER A 836 10.70 -35.69 13.63
CA SER A 836 10.21 -37.06 13.52
C SER A 836 10.38 -37.59 12.10
N TRP A 837 10.06 -36.78 11.09
CA TRP A 837 10.24 -37.13 9.68
C TRP A 837 11.73 -37.22 9.30
N GLY A 838 12.55 -36.28 9.76
CA GLY A 838 14.00 -36.31 9.56
C GLY A 838 14.63 -37.57 10.16
N ILE A 839 14.30 -37.89 11.40
CA ILE A 839 14.75 -39.09 12.12
C ILE A 839 14.23 -40.37 11.42
N TYR A 840 12.97 -40.40 11.02
CA TYR A 840 12.40 -41.53 10.27
C TYR A 840 13.17 -41.79 8.96
N LEU A 841 13.50 -40.74 8.21
CA LEU A 841 14.29 -40.87 6.99
C LEU A 841 15.68 -41.44 7.29
N LEU A 842 16.34 -40.95 8.34
CA LEU A 842 17.66 -41.45 8.78
C LEU A 842 17.60 -42.92 9.21
N PHE A 843 16.55 -43.35 9.92
CA PHE A 843 16.38 -44.74 10.34
C PHE A 843 16.03 -45.69 9.21
N ARG A 844 15.28 -45.22 8.19
CA ARG A 844 14.93 -46.06 7.05
C ARG A 844 16.16 -46.46 6.24
N GLY A 845 17.22 -45.64 6.27
CA GLY A 845 18.49 -45.86 5.59
C GLY A 845 18.37 -45.94 4.07
N GLY A 846 19.43 -45.58 3.35
CA GLY A 846 19.62 -46.04 1.97
C GLY A 846 20.00 -47.52 1.99
N ALA A 847 19.09 -48.41 1.59
CA ALA A 847 19.48 -49.77 1.24
C ALA A 847 20.49 -49.70 0.07
N PHE A 848 21.76 -50.00 0.37
CA PHE A 848 22.77 -50.35 -0.62
C PHE A 848 22.94 -51.86 -0.63
#